data_AF-A0AAR2L1A0-F1
#
_entry.id   AF-A0AAR2L1A0-F1
#
_cell.length_a   1.000
_cell.length_b   1.000
_cell.length_c   1.000
_cell.angle_alpha   90.00
_cell.angle_beta   90.00
_cell.angle_gamma   90.00
#
_symmetry.space_group_name_H-M   'P 1'
#
loop_
_entity.id
_entity.type
_entity.pdbx_description
1 polymer ?
#
loop_
_entity_poly.entity_id
_entity_poly.type
_entity_poly.pdbx_seq_one_letter_code
_entity_poly.pdbx_strand_id
1 'polypeptide(L)'
;MQLCLSALNGRSRMEANGAMLGVSLLLDDMLRSERDAAPLQLQGQADADIIMVTDREDSTDDIENVSKNQDEIKPKALNSIQCLTQQKGFLLLWKQMEVFKESWTRQQLGEEQMNSASSFKMFSRLYRMEIYYPSMRALAQQLDKEQEYEALLSHNQPFQVPPGAAEVDVKTWQLLRLLESTECDMIRAVQRRISREMTLVMSEQARHDTALPTELWKQASMKHCLSLERPQIVENFVQQLMGGGKDTEGQVCISTAHLQECVTELGCAVMARERSNFLLYSQFYEQLLQQQGQLLYQREQDVKELEVAQLQANDPYSKVAELCHGMMTEVTALRARVTQLEEEQKCTRQQINLEYRQHYDSLLHQLFSTCIQLKARLDKYHVKMDQDVKQLVSRVRHEGVDKIIKLRNKLSSTKNNDDVTNKLSEKEILEDLYSENSQLAGLLCKLRAFHHWRQVVGQAKLQKELLQCQQSEISCKLEALRVKMTSQEGEMVLKQELEAVKAAMQQCKSEYEHVKQQIVKQTQQLQDVEHRSVQEARGRQELESFRMQSVEQLQEDMEERESQLRALSAQLEKNSKESELQQQRSHNQMKKVRNQLSHERCLKLEAFHRVDRLQHQIHSIETALSKRLSPLGCKTTSSSRASDRKKSSAVSGFIDSTSEDSDIEAAPRLTATRGDSGTLLERPKTAQRRLRMEIADMLLPNLPDRTFTPLPQKSHQNLRLCHK
;
A
#
# COMPACT_ATOMS: atom_id res chain seq x y z
N MET A 1 -1.45 -48.07 34.63
CA MET A 1 0.02 -48.20 34.48
C MET A 1 0.55 -49.60 34.79
N GLN A 2 0.19 -50.29 35.90
CA GLN A 2 0.72 -51.62 36.22
C GLN A 2 0.63 -52.67 35.08
N LEU A 3 -0.44 -52.64 34.27
CA LEU A 3 -0.59 -53.51 33.09
C LEU A 3 0.51 -53.30 32.02
N CYS A 4 1.03 -52.09 31.86
CA CYS A 4 2.02 -51.73 30.83
C CYS A 4 3.45 -52.21 31.16
N LEU A 5 3.73 -52.54 32.42
CA LEU A 5 5.05 -53.00 32.90
C LEU A 5 5.12 -54.53 33.11
N SER A 6 4.06 -55.24 32.74
CA SER A 6 3.91 -56.69 32.86
C SER A 6 4.97 -57.46 32.05
N ALA A 7 5.31 -56.97 30.85
CA ALA A 7 6.28 -57.57 29.95
C ALA A 7 7.77 -57.36 30.34
N LEU A 8 8.06 -56.56 31.37
CA LEU A 8 9.43 -56.31 31.81
C LEU A 8 9.94 -57.39 32.77
N ASN A 9 11.23 -57.74 32.63
CA ASN A 9 11.97 -58.57 33.59
C ASN A 9 11.91 -57.96 35.00
N GLY A 10 11.93 -58.79 36.06
CA GLY A 10 11.72 -58.34 37.44
C GLY A 10 12.62 -57.18 37.89
N ARG A 11 13.90 -57.19 37.47
CA ARG A 11 14.84 -56.09 37.71
C ARG A 11 14.43 -54.79 37.00
N SER A 12 14.20 -54.85 35.68
CA SER A 12 13.78 -53.69 34.88
C SER A 12 12.42 -53.14 35.30
N ARG A 13 11.52 -54.01 35.81
CA ARG A 13 10.25 -53.62 36.42
C ARG A 13 10.45 -52.86 37.74
N MET A 14 11.41 -53.29 38.57
CA MET A 14 11.78 -52.58 39.81
C MET A 14 12.41 -51.22 39.51
N GLU A 15 13.30 -51.16 38.52
CA GLU A 15 13.93 -49.91 38.03
C GLU A 15 12.87 -48.95 37.47
N ALA A 16 11.94 -49.42 36.63
CA ALA A 16 10.84 -48.63 36.09
C ALA A 16 9.86 -48.14 37.18
N ASN A 17 9.51 -48.99 38.15
CA ASN A 17 8.67 -48.60 39.29
C ASN A 17 9.36 -47.53 40.16
N GLY A 18 10.68 -47.66 40.39
CA GLY A 18 11.46 -46.65 41.10
C GLY A 18 11.49 -45.30 40.37
N ALA A 19 11.67 -45.32 39.05
CA ALA A 19 11.60 -44.11 38.22
C ALA A 19 10.21 -43.45 38.25
N MET A 20 9.12 -44.22 38.12
CA MET A 20 7.75 -43.69 38.25
C MET A 20 7.48 -43.12 39.65
N LEU A 21 7.96 -43.77 40.71
CA LEU A 21 7.83 -43.25 42.08
C LEU A 21 8.59 -41.92 42.24
N GLY A 22 9.81 -41.82 41.69
CA GLY A 22 10.57 -40.56 41.67
C GLY A 22 9.82 -39.44 40.94
N VAL A 23 9.23 -39.71 39.77
CA VAL A 23 8.40 -38.73 39.06
C VAL A 23 7.15 -38.36 39.87
N SER A 24 6.51 -39.32 40.54
CA SER A 24 5.35 -39.04 41.41
C SER A 24 5.71 -38.12 42.57
N LEU A 25 6.83 -38.38 43.25
CA LEU A 25 7.30 -37.55 44.37
C LEU A 25 7.62 -36.11 43.91
N LEU A 26 8.27 -35.95 42.75
CA LEU A 26 8.48 -34.62 42.18
C LEU A 26 7.16 -33.91 41.83
N LEU A 27 6.16 -34.64 41.30
CA LEU A 27 4.84 -34.07 41.02
C LEU A 27 4.01 -33.75 42.28
N ASP A 28 4.28 -34.41 43.40
CA ASP A 28 3.66 -34.11 44.70
C ASP A 28 4.34 -32.92 45.40
N ASP A 29 5.68 -32.85 45.38
CA ASP A 29 6.44 -31.70 45.89
C ASP A 29 6.17 -30.43 45.06
N MET A 30 5.96 -30.60 43.75
CA MET A 30 5.42 -29.58 42.86
C MET A 30 4.10 -28.99 43.37
N LEU A 31 3.11 -29.83 43.67
CA LEU A 31 1.79 -29.39 44.16
C LEU A 31 1.83 -28.80 45.58
N ARG A 32 2.91 -29.04 46.33
CA ARG A 32 3.17 -28.38 47.63
C ARG A 32 3.84 -27.02 47.48
N SER A 33 4.52 -26.76 46.36
CA SER A 33 5.07 -25.44 46.06
C SER A 33 3.99 -24.54 45.46
N GLU A 34 3.79 -23.35 46.01
CA GLU A 34 2.80 -22.37 45.50
C GLU A 34 3.25 -21.68 44.18
N ARG A 35 4.21 -22.25 43.45
CA ARG A 35 4.80 -21.68 42.23
C ARG A 35 4.17 -22.25 40.98
N ASP A 36 3.70 -21.40 40.07
CA ASP A 36 3.12 -21.82 38.80
C ASP A 36 4.16 -22.37 37.83
N ALA A 37 4.07 -23.66 37.53
CA ALA A 37 4.89 -24.33 36.54
C ALA A 37 4.36 -24.13 35.11
N ALA A 38 4.42 -22.90 34.59
CA ALA A 38 4.17 -22.64 33.17
C ALA A 38 5.36 -23.11 32.30
N PRO A 39 5.12 -23.82 31.18
CA PRO A 39 6.19 -24.14 30.23
C PRO A 39 6.67 -22.88 29.53
N LEU A 40 7.97 -22.76 29.26
CA LEU A 40 8.51 -21.62 28.51
C LEU A 40 8.01 -21.68 27.07
N GLN A 41 7.09 -20.80 26.69
CA GLN A 41 6.66 -20.67 25.31
C GLN A 41 7.75 -19.92 24.53
N LEU A 42 8.50 -20.64 23.69
CA LEU A 42 9.24 -19.99 22.61
C LEU A 42 8.21 -19.39 21.64
N GLN A 43 8.27 -18.07 21.46
CA GLN A 43 7.34 -17.28 20.65
C GLN A 43 7.38 -17.69 19.16
N GLY A 44 6.64 -18.75 18.83
CA GLY A 44 6.51 -19.32 17.49
C GLY A 44 5.26 -18.80 16.78
N GLN A 45 5.22 -17.50 16.51
CA GLN A 45 4.30 -16.86 15.55
C GLN A 45 2.78 -17.06 15.77
N ALA A 46 2.26 -16.51 16.86
CA ALA A 46 0.94 -15.85 16.95
C ALA A 46 0.78 -15.21 18.35
N ASP A 47 0.02 -14.11 18.40
CA ASP A 47 -0.47 -13.39 19.59
C ASP A 47 0.56 -12.71 20.51
N ALA A 48 0.15 -11.53 21.02
CA ALA A 48 1.03 -10.50 21.55
C ALA A 48 0.83 -10.23 23.07
N ASP A 49 1.70 -9.37 23.60
CA ASP A 49 1.50 -8.54 24.79
C ASP A 49 1.21 -9.24 26.13
N ILE A 50 2.28 -9.71 26.79
CA ILE A 50 2.44 -9.47 28.23
C ILE A 50 3.76 -8.74 28.48
N ILE A 51 3.65 -7.43 28.70
CA ILE A 51 4.73 -6.62 29.25
C ILE A 51 4.96 -7.09 30.69
N MET A 52 6.14 -7.63 31.00
CA MET A 52 6.57 -7.77 32.40
C MET A 52 6.87 -6.38 32.97
N VAL A 53 5.82 -5.70 33.42
CA VAL A 53 5.98 -4.58 34.34
C VAL A 53 6.39 -5.19 35.68
N THR A 54 7.69 -5.13 35.97
CA THR A 54 8.17 -5.28 37.35
C THR A 54 7.79 -4.02 38.12
N ASP A 55 6.63 -4.03 38.76
CA ASP A 55 6.24 -3.02 39.74
C ASP A 55 7.19 -3.10 40.94
N ARG A 56 8.27 -2.32 40.88
CA ARG A 56 9.02 -1.89 42.05
C ARG A 56 8.40 -0.58 42.53
N GLU A 57 7.37 -0.69 43.37
CA GLU A 57 6.97 0.43 44.21
C GLU A 57 7.96 0.54 45.38
N ASP A 58 8.87 1.51 45.29
CA ASP A 58 9.57 2.01 46.47
C ASP A 58 8.52 2.63 47.42
N SER A 59 8.50 2.16 48.67
CA SER A 59 7.75 2.79 49.75
C SER A 59 8.56 2.73 51.04
N THR A 60 9.39 3.75 51.22
CA THR A 60 10.00 4.08 52.50
C THR A 60 8.95 4.68 53.41
N ASP A 61 8.61 4.01 54.51
CA ASP A 61 8.95 4.50 55.86
C ASP A 61 8.44 3.57 56.99
N ASP A 62 9.08 3.75 58.15
CA ASP A 62 8.66 3.40 59.50
C ASP A 62 8.46 1.92 59.92
N ILE A 63 9.57 1.45 60.50
CA ILE A 63 9.69 0.51 61.62
C ILE A 63 8.43 0.44 62.52
N GLU A 64 7.83 -0.75 62.64
CA GLU A 64 7.31 -1.19 63.93
C GLU A 64 7.40 -2.72 64.12
N ASN A 65 7.89 -3.15 65.28
CA ASN A 65 8.05 -4.57 65.64
C ASN A 65 6.68 -5.19 65.96
N VAL A 66 6.28 -6.23 65.25
CA VAL A 66 5.34 -7.23 65.81
C VAL A 66 5.91 -8.64 65.66
N SER A 67 5.99 -9.31 66.81
CA SER A 67 6.46 -10.67 66.99
C SER A 67 5.61 -11.71 66.24
N LYS A 68 6.31 -12.70 65.69
CA LYS A 68 5.87 -14.10 65.46
C LYS A 68 4.49 -14.44 66.05
N ASN A 69 3.55 -14.80 65.19
CA ASN A 69 2.61 -15.89 65.44
C ASN A 69 2.62 -16.83 64.24
N GLN A 70 2.78 -18.12 64.52
CA GLN A 70 2.60 -19.19 63.54
C GLN A 70 1.11 -19.50 63.51
N ASP A 71 0.38 -18.96 62.54
CA ASP A 71 -0.98 -19.41 62.25
C ASP A 71 -0.98 -20.31 61.01
N GLU A 72 -1.65 -21.45 61.12
CA GLU A 72 -1.71 -22.49 60.10
C GLU A 72 -2.39 -21.98 58.82
N ILE A 73 -1.60 -21.66 57.79
CA ILE A 73 -2.12 -21.47 56.43
C ILE A 73 -2.57 -22.84 55.92
N LYS A 74 -3.87 -23.12 56.10
CA LYS A 74 -4.52 -24.25 55.42
C LYS A 74 -4.37 -24.04 53.91
N PRO A 75 -3.82 -25.00 53.15
CA PRO A 75 -3.70 -24.85 51.72
C PRO A 75 -5.10 -24.66 51.13
N LYS A 76 -5.30 -23.62 50.32
CA LYS A 76 -6.49 -23.51 49.48
C LYS A 76 -6.56 -24.81 48.67
N ALA A 77 -7.69 -25.52 48.77
CA ALA A 77 -7.90 -26.71 47.98
C ALA A 77 -7.89 -26.33 46.49
N LEU A 78 -6.76 -26.53 45.81
CA LEU A 78 -6.71 -26.39 44.36
C LEU A 78 -7.78 -27.31 43.77
N ASN A 79 -8.51 -26.80 42.78
CA ASN A 79 -9.42 -27.64 42.02
C ASN A 79 -8.61 -28.75 41.35
N SER A 80 -9.11 -29.99 41.31
CA SER A 80 -8.35 -31.13 40.74
C SER A 80 -7.89 -30.87 39.30
N ILE A 81 -8.63 -30.03 38.56
CA ILE A 81 -8.28 -29.55 37.22
C ILE A 81 -7.04 -28.62 37.24
N GLN A 82 -6.91 -27.76 38.25
CA GLN A 82 -5.74 -26.87 38.42
C GLN A 82 -4.50 -27.68 38.80
N CYS A 83 -4.61 -28.65 39.72
CA CYS A 83 -3.52 -29.59 40.04
C CYS A 83 -3.01 -30.32 38.78
N LEU A 84 -3.93 -30.89 37.98
CA LEU A 84 -3.58 -31.57 36.73
C LEU A 84 -2.96 -30.60 35.69
N THR A 85 -3.37 -29.33 35.69
CA THR A 85 -2.82 -28.31 34.79
C THR A 85 -1.40 -27.91 35.18
N GLN A 86 -1.12 -27.71 36.47
CA GLN A 86 0.23 -27.43 36.97
C GLN A 86 1.15 -28.65 36.77
N GLN A 87 0.68 -29.87 37.04
CA GLN A 87 1.43 -31.10 36.74
C GLN A 87 1.75 -31.23 35.24
N LYS A 88 0.78 -30.96 34.35
CA LYS A 88 1.00 -30.92 32.90
C LYS A 88 2.04 -29.86 32.50
N GLY A 89 1.96 -28.67 33.10
CA GLY A 89 2.90 -27.58 32.86
C GLY A 89 4.34 -27.93 33.26
N PHE A 90 4.54 -28.48 34.45
CA PHE A 90 5.84 -28.99 34.90
C PHE A 90 6.40 -30.11 34.01
N LEU A 91 5.56 -31.07 33.58
CA LEU A 91 6.00 -32.12 32.66
C LEU A 91 6.38 -31.58 31.28
N LEU A 92 5.72 -30.51 30.80
CA LEU A 92 6.09 -29.82 29.56
C LEU A 92 7.42 -29.07 29.72
N LEU A 93 7.60 -28.33 30.83
CA LEU A 93 8.87 -27.66 31.17
C LEU A 93 10.05 -28.65 31.22
N TRP A 94 9.87 -29.78 31.92
CA TRP A 94 10.89 -30.82 32.01
C TRP A 94 11.17 -31.45 30.63
N LYS A 95 10.13 -31.74 29.83
CA LYS A 95 10.31 -32.21 28.45
C LYS A 95 11.10 -31.21 27.59
N GLN A 96 10.81 -29.92 27.68
CA GLN A 96 11.57 -28.88 26.98
C GLN A 96 13.04 -28.89 27.40
N MET A 97 13.30 -28.91 28.71
CA MET A 97 14.66 -28.98 29.26
C MET A 97 15.45 -30.21 28.76
N GLU A 98 14.84 -31.40 28.73
CA GLU A 98 15.52 -32.60 28.21
C GLU A 98 15.77 -32.53 26.69
N VAL A 99 14.86 -31.96 25.89
CA VAL A 99 15.06 -31.77 24.44
C VAL A 99 16.20 -30.79 24.15
N PHE A 100 16.26 -29.66 24.86
CA PHE A 100 17.36 -28.68 24.69
C PHE A 100 18.69 -29.19 25.23
N LYS A 101 18.66 -29.98 26.30
CA LYS A 101 19.83 -30.70 26.83
C LYS A 101 20.35 -31.69 25.79
N GLU A 102 19.48 -32.45 25.14
CA GLU A 102 19.87 -33.38 24.08
C GLU A 102 20.47 -32.65 22.88
N SER A 103 19.84 -31.60 22.36
CA SER A 103 20.38 -30.83 21.22
C SER A 103 21.74 -30.19 21.55
N TRP A 104 21.89 -29.63 22.76
CA TRP A 104 23.16 -29.12 23.26
C TRP A 104 24.23 -30.21 23.34
N THR A 105 23.92 -31.43 23.81
CA THR A 105 24.89 -32.53 23.79
C THR A 105 25.36 -32.91 22.39
N ARG A 106 24.44 -32.97 21.42
CA ARG A 106 24.78 -33.27 20.02
C ARG A 106 25.72 -32.22 19.42
N GLN A 107 25.59 -30.96 19.83
CA GLN A 107 26.49 -29.87 19.42
C GLN A 107 27.87 -29.96 20.09
N GLN A 108 27.94 -30.26 21.39
CA GLN A 108 29.21 -30.29 22.15
C GLN A 108 30.06 -31.56 21.91
N LEU A 109 29.44 -32.71 21.62
CA LEU A 109 30.13 -34.00 21.45
C LEU A 109 30.13 -34.53 19.99
N GLY A 110 29.47 -33.82 19.07
CA GLY A 110 29.25 -34.25 17.69
C GLY A 110 28.16 -35.33 17.58
N GLU A 111 27.62 -35.49 16.37
CA GLU A 111 26.45 -36.35 16.11
C GLU A 111 26.74 -37.86 16.28
N GLU A 112 28.00 -38.28 16.28
CA GLU A 112 28.39 -39.70 16.12
C GLU A 112 28.71 -40.46 17.43
N GLN A 113 28.81 -39.80 18.60
CA GLN A 113 29.43 -40.41 19.81
C GLN A 113 28.50 -40.67 21.02
N MET A 114 27.18 -40.63 20.86
CA MET A 114 26.23 -40.63 21.99
C MET A 114 26.14 -41.93 22.81
N ASN A 115 26.52 -43.08 22.24
CA ASN A 115 26.21 -44.40 22.84
C ASN A 115 27.32 -45.00 23.73
N SER A 116 28.39 -44.26 24.05
CA SER A 116 29.49 -44.75 24.89
C SER A 116 29.41 -44.27 26.35
N ALA A 117 29.74 -45.16 27.28
CA ALA A 117 29.85 -44.84 28.71
C ALA A 117 30.96 -43.81 29.02
N SER A 118 31.96 -43.64 28.13
CA SER A 118 32.94 -42.54 28.22
C SER A 118 32.31 -41.19 27.86
N SER A 119 31.54 -41.14 26.78
CA SER A 119 30.81 -39.95 26.32
C SER A 119 29.82 -39.47 27.38
N PHE A 120 29.06 -40.38 27.99
CA PHE A 120 28.12 -40.03 29.06
C PHE A 120 28.81 -39.43 30.31
N LYS A 121 30.02 -39.92 30.66
CA LYS A 121 30.82 -39.33 31.75
C LYS A 121 31.36 -37.94 31.39
N MET A 122 31.80 -37.74 30.15
CA MET A 122 32.23 -36.42 29.67
C MET A 122 31.06 -35.43 29.65
N PHE A 123 29.93 -35.83 29.05
CA PHE A 123 28.67 -35.09 29.10
C PHE A 123 28.28 -34.69 30.54
N SER A 124 28.22 -35.66 31.44
CA SER A 124 27.83 -35.42 32.84
C SER A 124 28.76 -34.42 33.54
N ARG A 125 30.03 -34.34 33.13
CA ARG A 125 30.98 -33.34 33.63
C ARG A 125 30.74 -31.97 33.00
N LEU A 126 30.63 -31.88 31.68
CA LEU A 126 30.41 -30.61 30.96
C LEU A 126 29.08 -29.98 31.35
N TYR A 127 27.98 -30.73 31.31
CA TYR A 127 26.65 -30.26 31.73
C TYR A 127 26.63 -29.78 33.17
N ARG A 128 27.37 -30.44 34.07
CA ARG A 128 27.49 -29.97 35.47
C ARG A 128 28.19 -28.63 35.59
N MET A 129 29.26 -28.40 34.82
CA MET A 129 30.07 -27.19 34.91
C MET A 129 29.48 -25.99 34.14
N GLU A 130 28.89 -26.22 32.97
CA GLU A 130 28.48 -25.16 32.04
C GLU A 130 26.99 -24.78 32.13
N ILE A 131 26.15 -25.75 32.52
CA ILE A 131 24.70 -25.57 32.64
C ILE A 131 24.28 -25.60 34.11
N TYR A 132 24.37 -26.76 34.77
CA TYR A 132 23.80 -26.98 36.11
C TYR A 132 24.37 -26.02 37.16
N TYR A 133 25.70 -25.90 37.26
CA TYR A 133 26.32 -25.06 38.27
C TYR A 133 25.98 -23.57 38.10
N PRO A 134 26.11 -22.95 36.90
CA PRO A 134 25.64 -21.58 36.67
C PRO A 134 24.15 -21.39 36.96
N SER A 135 23.28 -22.33 36.56
CA SER A 135 21.85 -22.27 36.86
C SER A 135 21.56 -22.28 38.36
N MET A 136 22.24 -23.12 39.15
CA MET A 136 22.04 -23.15 40.60
C MET A 136 22.62 -21.91 41.30
N ARG A 137 23.71 -21.34 40.78
CA ARG A 137 24.26 -20.07 41.30
C ARG A 137 23.31 -18.90 41.05
N ALA A 138 22.77 -18.78 39.83
CA ALA A 138 21.80 -17.74 39.49
C ALA A 138 20.49 -17.88 40.30
N LEU A 139 20.04 -19.12 40.54
CA LEU A 139 18.93 -19.42 41.44
C LEU A 139 19.23 -19.04 42.91
N ALA A 140 20.46 -19.27 43.40
CA ALA A 140 20.87 -18.84 44.73
C ALA A 140 20.95 -17.31 44.87
N GLN A 141 21.37 -16.61 43.81
CA GLN A 141 21.32 -15.14 43.72
C GLN A 141 19.87 -14.63 43.78
N GLN A 142 18.94 -15.23 43.04
CA GLN A 142 17.52 -14.85 43.06
C GLN A 142 16.86 -15.04 44.44
N LEU A 143 17.41 -15.92 45.28
CA LEU A 143 16.93 -16.21 46.64
C LEU A 143 17.70 -15.46 47.74
N ASP A 144 18.58 -14.50 47.38
CA ASP A 144 19.49 -13.77 48.29
C ASP A 144 20.39 -14.67 49.16
N LYS A 145 20.70 -15.89 48.68
CA LYS A 145 21.49 -16.93 49.38
C LYS A 145 22.79 -17.29 48.67
N GLU A 146 23.32 -16.42 47.80
CA GLU A 146 24.56 -16.71 47.04
C GLU A 146 25.73 -17.06 47.97
N GLN A 147 25.94 -16.31 49.06
CA GLN A 147 27.07 -16.56 49.98
C GLN A 147 26.94 -17.89 50.73
N GLU A 148 25.71 -18.28 51.12
CA GLU A 148 25.44 -19.59 51.73
C GLU A 148 25.70 -20.73 50.73
N TYR A 149 25.26 -20.53 49.47
CA TYR A 149 25.44 -21.50 48.41
C TYR A 149 26.92 -21.65 48.02
N GLU A 150 27.67 -20.55 47.90
CA GLU A 150 29.11 -20.58 47.62
C GLU A 150 29.92 -21.21 48.76
N ALA A 151 29.54 -21.00 50.02
CA ALA A 151 30.17 -21.66 51.17
C ALA A 151 30.07 -23.20 51.08
N LEU A 152 28.93 -23.74 50.62
CA LEU A 152 28.73 -25.19 50.43
C LEU A 152 29.63 -25.79 49.33
N LEU A 153 30.11 -24.99 48.37
CA LEU A 153 31.01 -25.45 47.30
C LEU A 153 32.44 -25.72 47.77
N SER A 154 32.86 -25.07 48.86
CA SER A 154 34.24 -25.12 49.37
C SER A 154 34.69 -26.50 49.90
N HIS A 155 33.78 -27.48 49.95
CA HIS A 155 34.00 -28.78 50.59
C HIS A 155 33.91 -30.00 49.65
N ASN A 156 34.21 -29.86 48.35
CA ASN A 156 34.29 -30.96 47.38
C ASN A 156 33.01 -31.86 47.28
N GLN A 157 31.87 -31.37 47.78
CA GLN A 157 30.61 -32.10 47.73
C GLN A 157 29.96 -32.00 46.35
N PRO A 158 29.10 -32.98 45.95
CA PRO A 158 28.31 -32.83 44.74
C PRO A 158 27.44 -31.57 44.83
N PHE A 159 27.36 -30.80 43.74
CA PHE A 159 26.56 -29.58 43.66
C PHE A 159 25.10 -29.85 44.07
N GLN A 160 24.72 -29.39 45.26
CA GLN A 160 23.35 -29.54 45.79
C GLN A 160 22.43 -28.46 45.22
N VAL A 161 21.12 -28.61 45.41
CA VAL A 161 20.14 -27.56 45.08
C VAL A 161 20.17 -26.50 46.21
N PRO A 162 20.05 -25.18 45.91
CA PRO A 162 20.00 -24.15 46.95
C PRO A 162 18.87 -24.38 47.98
N PRO A 163 19.13 -24.19 49.29
CA PRO A 163 18.18 -24.55 50.34
C PRO A 163 16.91 -23.68 50.30
N GLY A 164 15.79 -24.29 49.91
CA GLY A 164 14.49 -23.65 49.75
C GLY A 164 14.05 -23.36 48.31
N ALA A 165 14.82 -23.76 47.30
CA ALA A 165 14.38 -23.72 45.91
C ALA A 165 13.37 -24.84 45.60
N ALA A 166 12.37 -24.56 44.75
CA ALA A 166 11.46 -25.59 44.25
C ALA A 166 12.03 -26.23 42.96
N GLU A 167 11.61 -27.46 42.66
CA GLU A 167 12.07 -28.17 41.44
C GLU A 167 11.65 -27.43 40.15
N VAL A 168 10.56 -26.63 40.16
CA VAL A 168 10.22 -25.71 39.05
C VAL A 168 11.42 -24.85 38.70
N ASP A 169 11.94 -24.13 39.70
CA ASP A 169 12.95 -23.10 39.50
C ASP A 169 14.25 -23.74 39.02
N VAL A 170 14.57 -24.91 39.57
CA VAL A 170 15.71 -25.73 39.17
C VAL A 170 15.64 -26.10 37.68
N LYS A 171 14.48 -26.55 37.18
CA LYS A 171 14.29 -26.88 35.76
C LYS A 171 14.25 -25.64 34.87
N THR A 172 13.57 -24.57 35.31
CA THR A 172 13.48 -23.31 34.57
C THR A 172 14.86 -22.69 34.36
N TRP A 173 15.67 -22.57 35.42
CA TRP A 173 17.03 -22.03 35.30
C TRP A 173 17.98 -22.93 34.49
N GLN A 174 17.81 -24.26 34.52
CA GLN A 174 18.55 -25.18 33.64
C GLN A 174 18.15 -25.00 32.16
N LEU A 175 16.86 -24.82 31.88
CA LEU A 175 16.35 -24.59 30.52
C LEU A 175 16.77 -23.22 29.99
N LEU A 176 16.66 -22.14 30.78
CA LEU A 176 17.13 -20.80 30.40
C LEU A 176 18.62 -20.81 30.03
N ARG A 177 19.46 -21.48 30.81
CA ARG A 177 20.90 -21.57 30.55
C ARG A 177 21.22 -22.40 29.30
N LEU A 178 20.43 -23.44 29.02
CA LEU A 178 20.53 -24.18 27.75
C LEU A 178 20.14 -23.30 26.55
N LEU A 179 19.04 -22.54 26.66
CA LEU A 179 18.59 -21.62 25.60
C LEU A 179 19.67 -20.57 25.28
N GLU A 180 20.19 -19.89 26.30
CA GLU A 180 21.30 -18.92 26.19
C GLU A 180 22.52 -19.55 25.49
N SER A 181 22.88 -20.79 25.83
CA SER A 181 24.01 -21.48 25.18
C SER A 181 23.74 -21.75 23.69
N THR A 182 22.53 -22.19 23.33
CA THR A 182 22.16 -22.44 21.93
C THR A 182 22.06 -21.16 21.10
N GLU A 183 21.58 -20.06 21.70
CA GLU A 183 21.57 -18.73 21.07
C GLU A 183 23.01 -18.25 20.79
N CYS A 184 23.91 -18.39 21.77
CA CYS A 184 25.32 -18.08 21.57
C CYS A 184 25.93 -18.88 20.40
N ASP A 185 25.59 -20.16 20.25
CA ASP A 185 26.07 -20.98 19.13
C ASP A 185 25.47 -20.58 17.78
N MET A 186 24.19 -20.20 17.74
CA MET A 186 23.55 -19.62 16.54
C MET A 186 24.22 -18.29 16.13
N ILE A 187 24.48 -17.40 17.09
CA ILE A 187 25.20 -16.14 16.86
C ILE A 187 26.60 -16.41 16.30
N ARG A 188 27.37 -17.33 16.90
CA ARG A 188 28.70 -17.73 16.40
C ARG A 188 28.63 -18.33 14.99
N ALA A 189 27.58 -19.07 14.65
CA ALA A 189 27.40 -19.64 13.32
C ALA A 189 27.08 -18.56 12.27
N VAL A 190 26.22 -17.58 12.59
CA VAL A 190 25.93 -16.42 11.75
C VAL A 190 27.18 -15.55 11.57
N GLN A 191 27.92 -15.26 12.65
CA GLN A 191 29.20 -14.54 12.58
C GLN A 191 30.20 -15.26 11.65
N ARG A 192 30.37 -16.59 11.81
CA ARG A 192 31.21 -17.40 10.92
C ARG A 192 30.77 -17.32 9.46
N ARG A 193 29.46 -17.27 9.17
CA ARG A 193 28.95 -17.06 7.82
C ARG A 193 29.30 -15.66 7.30
N ILE A 194 29.01 -14.61 8.07
CA ILE A 194 29.34 -13.21 7.72
C ILE A 194 30.84 -13.07 7.43
N SER A 195 31.72 -13.64 8.26
CA SER A 195 33.16 -13.63 8.01
C SER A 195 33.56 -14.34 6.71
N ARG A 196 32.87 -15.42 6.31
CA ARG A 196 33.11 -16.09 5.02
C ARG A 196 32.66 -15.22 3.85
N GLU A 197 31.44 -14.71 3.87
CA GLU A 197 30.92 -13.82 2.81
C GLU A 197 31.77 -12.55 2.69
N MET A 198 32.16 -11.94 3.81
CA MET A 198 33.06 -10.79 3.85
C MET A 198 34.43 -11.14 3.26
N THR A 199 34.97 -12.34 3.55
CA THR A 199 36.23 -12.80 2.95
C THR A 199 36.09 -12.99 1.43
N LEU A 200 34.96 -13.53 0.95
CA LEU A 200 34.67 -13.67 -0.47
C LEU A 200 34.58 -12.29 -1.15
N VAL A 201 33.82 -11.35 -0.59
CA VAL A 201 33.69 -9.97 -1.08
C VAL A 201 35.05 -9.26 -1.11
N MET A 202 35.85 -9.35 -0.04
CA MET A 202 37.20 -8.78 -0.01
C MET A 202 38.14 -9.44 -1.02
N SER A 203 38.00 -10.76 -1.26
CA SER A 203 38.80 -11.47 -2.26
C SER A 203 38.45 -11.07 -3.69
N GLU A 204 37.16 -10.87 -4.00
CA GLU A 204 36.68 -10.36 -5.29
C GLU A 204 37.04 -8.89 -5.49
N GLN A 205 36.92 -8.04 -4.46
CA GLN A 205 37.36 -6.65 -4.51
C GLN A 205 38.87 -6.49 -4.71
N ALA A 206 39.67 -7.47 -4.25
CA ALA A 206 41.11 -7.51 -4.47
C ALA A 206 41.50 -8.03 -5.87
N ARG A 207 40.56 -8.53 -6.68
CA ARG A 207 40.87 -8.97 -8.05
C ARG A 207 41.20 -7.78 -8.94
N HIS A 208 42.22 -7.96 -9.76
CA HIS A 208 42.66 -6.97 -10.75
C HIS A 208 42.09 -7.25 -12.15
N ASP A 209 41.30 -8.33 -12.29
CA ASP A 209 40.59 -8.69 -13.52
C ASP A 209 39.36 -7.80 -13.73
N THR A 210 39.12 -7.34 -14.96
CA THR A 210 37.89 -6.61 -15.35
C THR A 210 36.68 -7.52 -15.56
N ALA A 211 36.74 -8.78 -15.12
CA ALA A 211 35.66 -9.74 -15.23
C ALA A 211 34.54 -9.46 -14.22
N LEU A 212 33.29 -9.79 -14.58
CA LEU A 212 32.17 -9.68 -13.65
C LEU A 212 32.38 -10.63 -12.45
N PRO A 213 32.09 -10.20 -11.21
CA PRO A 213 32.40 -10.93 -9.98
C PRO A 213 31.44 -12.10 -9.74
N THR A 214 31.50 -13.09 -10.63
CA THR A 214 30.52 -14.18 -10.78
C THR A 214 30.56 -15.21 -9.67
N GLU A 215 31.65 -15.30 -8.88
CA GLU A 215 31.71 -16.19 -7.71
C GLU A 215 30.70 -15.80 -6.62
N LEU A 216 30.36 -14.51 -6.48
CA LEU A 216 29.30 -14.03 -5.58
C LEU A 216 27.89 -14.46 -6.01
N TRP A 217 27.73 -14.90 -7.26
CA TRP A 217 26.43 -15.25 -7.87
C TRP A 217 26.36 -16.73 -8.29
N LYS A 218 27.43 -17.50 -8.09
CA LYS A 218 27.45 -18.94 -8.38
C LYS A 218 26.64 -19.70 -7.33
N GLN A 219 25.38 -19.96 -7.65
CA GLN A 219 24.62 -21.02 -7.01
C GLN A 219 25.31 -22.38 -7.28
N ALA A 220 25.16 -23.34 -6.35
CA ALA A 220 25.74 -24.68 -6.51
C ALA A 220 25.37 -25.29 -7.87
N SER A 221 26.37 -25.82 -8.57
CA SER A 221 26.36 -26.08 -10.02
C SER A 221 25.10 -26.77 -10.56
N MET A 222 24.54 -26.23 -11.66
CA MET A 222 23.47 -26.89 -12.41
C MET A 222 23.94 -28.24 -12.98
N LYS A 223 23.01 -29.21 -13.03
CA LYS A 223 23.30 -30.63 -13.33
C LYS A 223 23.58 -30.98 -14.80
N HIS A 224 23.44 -30.04 -15.74
CA HIS A 224 23.53 -30.31 -17.17
C HIS A 224 24.70 -29.58 -17.81
N CYS A 225 25.83 -30.28 -17.94
CA CYS A 225 26.97 -29.85 -18.74
C CYS A 225 26.96 -30.57 -20.09
N LEU A 226 27.09 -29.82 -21.18
CA LEU A 226 27.34 -30.39 -22.51
C LEU A 226 28.76 -30.95 -22.60
N SER A 227 28.89 -32.16 -23.12
CA SER A 227 30.17 -32.74 -23.55
C SER A 227 30.04 -33.11 -25.03
N LEU A 228 30.94 -32.59 -25.85
CA LEU A 228 31.00 -32.91 -27.28
C LEU A 228 32.10 -33.95 -27.51
N GLU A 229 31.71 -35.11 -28.02
CA GLU A 229 32.70 -36.11 -28.45
C GLU A 229 33.50 -35.59 -29.64
N ARG A 230 34.80 -35.88 -29.67
CA ARG A 230 35.71 -35.49 -30.76
C ARG A 230 35.73 -36.59 -31.84
N PRO A 231 35.11 -36.40 -33.02
CA PRO A 231 35.08 -37.43 -34.04
C PRO A 231 36.44 -37.57 -34.75
N GLN A 232 36.83 -38.80 -35.04
CA GLN A 232 38.12 -39.20 -35.62
C GLN A 232 38.19 -39.00 -37.15
N ILE A 233 37.76 -37.83 -37.63
CA ILE A 233 37.60 -37.53 -39.07
C ILE A 233 38.96 -37.48 -39.77
N VAL A 234 39.98 -36.94 -39.11
CA VAL A 234 41.33 -36.79 -39.69
C VAL A 234 42.01 -38.15 -39.78
N GLU A 235 41.84 -38.96 -38.74
CA GLU A 235 42.40 -40.30 -38.62
C GLU A 235 41.79 -41.24 -39.69
N ASN A 236 40.47 -41.18 -39.90
CA ASN A 236 39.79 -41.96 -40.94
C ASN A 236 40.22 -41.52 -42.36
N PHE A 237 40.29 -40.22 -42.63
CA PHE A 237 40.74 -39.70 -43.93
C PHE A 237 42.17 -40.14 -44.26
N VAL A 238 43.09 -40.10 -43.28
CA VAL A 238 44.47 -40.59 -43.48
C VAL A 238 44.49 -42.08 -43.80
N GLN A 239 43.67 -42.90 -43.16
CA GLN A 239 43.58 -44.34 -43.46
C GLN A 239 43.06 -44.60 -44.89
N GLN A 240 42.02 -43.88 -45.33
CA GLN A 240 41.46 -44.01 -46.68
C GLN A 240 42.42 -43.52 -47.77
N LEU A 241 43.12 -42.42 -47.51
CA LEU A 241 44.12 -41.86 -48.43
C LEU A 241 45.29 -42.83 -48.63
N MET A 242 45.80 -43.43 -47.55
CA MET A 242 46.88 -44.41 -47.60
C MET A 242 46.45 -45.75 -48.23
N GLY A 243 45.17 -46.11 -48.16
CA GLY A 243 44.65 -47.36 -48.75
C GLY A 243 44.69 -47.42 -50.29
N GLY A 244 44.80 -46.29 -50.99
CA GLY A 244 44.86 -46.21 -52.45
C GLY A 244 46.22 -45.77 -53.04
N GLY A 245 47.24 -45.63 -52.20
CA GLY A 245 48.60 -45.29 -52.64
C GLY A 245 49.32 -46.48 -53.26
N LYS A 246 50.05 -46.25 -54.36
CA LYS A 246 51.06 -47.20 -54.87
C LYS A 246 52.45 -46.66 -54.57
N ASP A 247 53.17 -47.37 -53.70
CA ASP A 247 54.56 -47.06 -53.38
C ASP A 247 55.48 -47.47 -54.52
N THR A 248 56.17 -46.50 -55.10
CA THR A 248 57.21 -46.75 -56.11
C THR A 248 58.46 -45.96 -55.74
N GLU A 249 59.54 -46.67 -55.40
CA GLU A 249 60.88 -46.12 -55.07
C GLU A 249 60.88 -44.86 -54.18
N GLY A 250 60.11 -44.90 -53.08
CA GLY A 250 60.07 -43.82 -52.08
C GLY A 250 59.13 -42.66 -52.41
N GLN A 251 58.34 -42.75 -53.48
CA GLN A 251 57.26 -41.82 -53.79
C GLN A 251 55.90 -42.55 -53.78
N VAL A 252 54.93 -42.00 -53.03
CA VAL A 252 53.56 -42.52 -52.96
C VAL A 252 52.76 -41.91 -54.12
N CYS A 253 52.44 -42.71 -55.13
CA CYS A 253 51.60 -42.25 -56.24
C CYS A 253 50.13 -42.60 -55.97
N ILE A 254 49.32 -41.58 -55.67
CA ILE A 254 47.87 -41.68 -55.50
C ILE A 254 47.19 -41.29 -56.82
N SER A 255 46.20 -42.08 -57.27
CA SER A 255 45.46 -41.73 -58.47
C SER A 255 44.59 -40.49 -58.24
N THR A 256 44.45 -39.63 -59.26
CA THR A 256 43.65 -38.40 -59.15
C THR A 256 42.17 -38.69 -58.83
N ALA A 257 41.64 -39.82 -59.31
CA ALA A 257 40.30 -40.30 -58.98
C ALA A 257 40.18 -40.70 -57.50
N HIS A 258 41.13 -41.48 -56.96
CA HIS A 258 41.13 -41.90 -55.54
C HIS A 258 41.26 -40.71 -54.60
N LEU A 259 42.10 -39.73 -54.95
CA LEU A 259 42.24 -38.50 -54.17
C LEU A 259 40.94 -37.69 -54.17
N GLN A 260 40.26 -37.58 -55.31
CA GLN A 260 38.95 -36.91 -55.39
C GLN A 260 37.90 -37.63 -54.53
N GLU A 261 37.83 -38.96 -54.59
CA GLU A 261 36.93 -39.78 -53.78
C GLU A 261 37.16 -39.55 -52.27
N CYS A 262 38.40 -39.69 -51.79
CA CYS A 262 38.77 -39.43 -50.39
C CYS A 262 38.44 -37.99 -49.93
N VAL A 263 38.65 -36.99 -50.80
CA VAL A 263 38.31 -35.58 -50.47
C VAL A 263 36.80 -35.36 -50.44
N THR A 264 36.02 -36.03 -51.31
CA THR A 264 34.55 -35.97 -51.21
C THR A 264 34.02 -36.66 -49.95
N GLU A 265 34.56 -37.81 -49.56
CA GLU A 265 34.20 -38.48 -48.31
C GLU A 265 34.55 -37.66 -47.07
N LEU A 266 35.74 -37.03 -47.04
CA LEU A 266 36.11 -36.06 -46.00
C LEU A 266 35.12 -34.89 -45.93
N GLY A 267 34.72 -34.34 -47.08
CA GLY A 267 33.69 -33.31 -47.17
C GLY A 267 32.36 -33.76 -46.58
N CYS A 268 31.90 -34.97 -46.92
CA CYS A 268 30.71 -35.58 -46.35
C CYS A 268 30.82 -35.79 -44.82
N ALA A 269 31.96 -36.28 -44.33
CA ALA A 269 32.19 -36.51 -42.90
C ALA A 269 32.22 -35.22 -42.08
N VAL A 270 32.86 -34.15 -42.59
CA VAL A 270 32.86 -32.83 -41.96
C VAL A 270 31.44 -32.24 -41.93
N MET A 271 30.71 -32.30 -43.06
CA MET A 271 29.33 -31.83 -43.12
C MET A 271 28.39 -32.63 -42.19
N ALA A 272 28.61 -33.94 -42.04
CA ALA A 272 27.88 -34.77 -41.10
C ALA A 272 28.16 -34.37 -39.64
N ARG A 273 29.43 -34.09 -39.28
CA ARG A 273 29.80 -33.56 -37.96
C ARG A 273 29.10 -32.23 -37.69
N GLU A 274 29.24 -31.25 -38.59
CA GLU A 274 28.63 -29.94 -38.38
C GLU A 274 27.12 -30.07 -38.21
N ARG A 275 26.45 -30.87 -39.06
CA ARG A 275 25.03 -31.17 -38.92
C ARG A 275 24.68 -31.80 -37.56
N SER A 276 25.48 -32.75 -37.07
CA SER A 276 25.25 -33.35 -35.74
C SER A 276 25.49 -32.37 -34.60
N ASN A 277 26.50 -31.50 -34.69
CA ASN A 277 26.77 -30.45 -33.71
C ASN A 277 25.63 -29.42 -33.66
N PHE A 278 25.19 -28.93 -34.82
CA PHE A 278 24.06 -28.00 -34.91
C PHE A 278 22.78 -28.61 -34.33
N LEU A 279 22.50 -29.89 -34.60
CA LEU A 279 21.35 -30.59 -34.00
C LEU A 279 21.49 -30.73 -32.47
N LEU A 280 22.67 -31.10 -31.96
CA LEU A 280 22.91 -31.24 -30.52
C LEU A 280 22.75 -29.90 -29.78
N TYR A 281 23.33 -28.82 -30.31
CA TYR A 281 23.16 -27.47 -29.75
C TYR A 281 21.71 -27.00 -29.84
N SER A 282 21.03 -27.21 -30.98
CA SER A 282 19.61 -26.87 -31.13
C SER A 282 18.75 -27.58 -30.09
N GLN A 283 18.95 -28.89 -29.91
CA GLN A 283 18.23 -29.69 -28.93
C GLN A 283 18.52 -29.25 -27.49
N PHE A 284 19.76 -28.88 -27.17
CA PHE A 284 20.11 -28.36 -25.84
C PHE A 284 19.43 -27.02 -25.55
N TYR A 285 19.48 -26.07 -26.49
CA TYR A 285 18.82 -24.77 -26.31
C TYR A 285 17.30 -24.91 -26.26
N GLU A 286 16.73 -25.83 -27.03
CA GLU A 286 15.30 -26.15 -26.97
C GLU A 286 14.92 -26.73 -25.59
N GLN A 287 15.69 -27.69 -25.06
CA GLN A 287 15.47 -28.24 -23.71
C GLN A 287 15.61 -27.17 -22.61
N LEU A 288 16.61 -26.29 -22.72
CA LEU A 288 16.79 -25.18 -21.78
C LEU A 288 15.59 -24.22 -21.82
N LEU A 289 15.13 -23.85 -23.02
CA LEU A 289 13.96 -22.98 -23.20
C LEU A 289 12.68 -23.63 -22.66
N GLN A 290 12.47 -24.92 -22.89
CA GLN A 290 11.33 -25.66 -22.34
C GLN A 290 11.36 -25.70 -20.81
N GLN A 291 12.52 -25.97 -20.19
CA GLN A 291 12.66 -25.96 -18.73
C GLN A 291 12.43 -24.56 -18.12
N GLN A 292 12.99 -23.50 -18.73
CA GLN A 292 12.77 -22.13 -18.26
C GLN A 292 11.30 -21.69 -18.45
N GLY A 293 10.65 -22.09 -19.53
CA GLY A 293 9.22 -21.86 -19.74
C GLY A 293 8.33 -22.56 -18.70
N GLN A 294 8.63 -23.81 -18.36
CA GLN A 294 7.93 -24.54 -17.30
C GLN A 294 8.13 -23.89 -15.92
N LEU A 295 9.36 -23.48 -15.59
CA LEU A 295 9.66 -22.78 -14.35
C LEU A 295 8.95 -21.43 -14.27
N LEU A 296 8.95 -20.65 -15.35
CA LEU A 296 8.27 -19.35 -15.41
C LEU A 296 6.75 -19.52 -15.25
N TYR A 297 6.15 -20.52 -15.87
CA TYR A 297 4.72 -20.83 -15.69
C TYR A 297 4.38 -21.21 -14.24
N GLN A 298 5.20 -22.05 -13.59
CA GLN A 298 5.04 -22.36 -12.17
C GLN A 298 5.12 -21.10 -11.30
N ARG A 299 6.12 -20.23 -11.54
CA ARG A 299 6.25 -18.97 -10.80
C ARG A 299 5.09 -18.00 -11.03
N GLU A 300 4.57 -17.92 -12.25
CA GLU A 300 3.40 -17.10 -12.55
C GLU A 300 2.15 -17.62 -11.82
N GLN A 301 2.04 -18.95 -11.66
CA GLN A 301 0.96 -19.57 -10.90
C GLN A 301 1.13 -19.38 -9.38
N ASP A 302 2.35 -19.56 -8.83
CA ASP A 302 2.67 -19.26 -7.43
C ASP A 302 2.28 -17.80 -7.08
N VAL A 303 2.60 -16.85 -7.96
CA VAL A 303 2.27 -15.42 -7.77
C VAL A 303 0.76 -15.20 -7.76
N LYS A 304 0.01 -15.81 -8.68
CA LYS A 304 -1.46 -15.72 -8.70
C LYS A 304 -2.09 -16.33 -7.46
N GLU A 305 -1.55 -17.44 -6.96
CA GLU A 305 -2.02 -18.07 -5.71
C GLU A 305 -1.73 -17.18 -4.50
N LEU A 306 -0.58 -16.51 -4.46
CA LEU A 306 -0.25 -15.50 -3.43
C LEU A 306 -1.13 -14.24 -3.52
N GLU A 307 -1.38 -13.71 -4.72
CA GLU A 307 -2.28 -12.56 -4.94
C GLU A 307 -3.71 -12.89 -4.50
N VAL A 308 -4.22 -14.08 -4.86
CA VAL A 308 -5.54 -14.56 -4.42
C VAL A 308 -5.57 -14.78 -2.91
N ALA A 309 -4.51 -15.33 -2.30
CA ALA A 309 -4.41 -15.47 -0.85
C ALA A 309 -4.36 -14.11 -0.14
N GLN A 310 -3.70 -13.10 -0.72
CA GLN A 310 -3.62 -11.74 -0.20
C GLN A 310 -4.97 -11.00 -0.32
N LEU A 311 -5.75 -11.26 -1.37
CA LEU A 311 -7.11 -10.73 -1.54
C LEU A 311 -8.16 -11.45 -0.68
N GLN A 312 -7.98 -12.75 -0.40
CA GLN A 312 -8.88 -13.54 0.46
C GLN A 312 -8.54 -13.45 1.94
N ALA A 313 -7.30 -13.06 2.28
CA ALA A 313 -6.92 -12.62 3.61
C ALA A 313 -7.63 -11.30 3.93
N ASN A 314 -8.89 -11.42 4.36
CA ASN A 314 -9.54 -10.43 5.21
C ASN A 314 -8.57 -10.15 6.36
N ASP A 315 -7.90 -9.01 6.31
CA ASP A 315 -6.65 -8.77 7.04
C ASP A 315 -6.78 -9.25 8.49
N PRO A 316 -6.10 -10.35 8.87
CA PRO A 316 -6.29 -10.93 10.19
C PRO A 316 -5.86 -9.94 11.28
N TYR A 317 -4.90 -9.06 10.96
CA TYR A 317 -4.49 -7.97 11.82
C TYR A 317 -5.57 -6.90 11.97
N SER A 318 -6.43 -6.67 10.97
CA SER A 318 -7.57 -5.76 11.08
C SER A 318 -8.63 -6.31 12.05
N LYS A 319 -8.99 -7.59 11.95
CA LYS A 319 -9.95 -8.22 12.90
C LYS A 319 -9.39 -8.32 14.32
N VAL A 320 -8.10 -8.63 14.45
CA VAL A 320 -7.42 -8.62 15.75
C VAL A 320 -7.33 -7.18 16.29
N ALA A 321 -7.07 -6.17 15.45
CA ALA A 321 -7.06 -4.77 15.88
C ALA A 321 -8.45 -4.28 16.32
N GLU A 322 -9.53 -4.66 15.63
CA GLU A 322 -10.90 -4.38 16.06
C GLU A 322 -11.22 -5.03 17.42
N LEU A 323 -10.85 -6.30 17.61
CA LEU A 323 -11.03 -7.01 18.88
C LEU A 323 -10.20 -6.38 20.01
N CYS A 324 -8.93 -6.09 19.77
CA CYS A 324 -8.04 -5.43 20.72
C CYS A 324 -8.53 -4.02 21.05
N HIS A 325 -9.07 -3.27 20.09
CA HIS A 325 -9.69 -1.97 20.33
C HIS A 325 -10.96 -2.09 21.19
N GLY A 326 -11.81 -3.08 20.90
CA GLY A 326 -12.95 -3.43 21.75
C GLY A 326 -12.52 -3.73 23.18
N MET A 327 -11.60 -4.67 23.37
CA MET A 327 -11.06 -5.03 24.69
C MET A 327 -10.39 -3.84 25.39
N MET A 328 -9.64 -2.98 24.70
CA MET A 328 -9.05 -1.78 25.29
C MET A 328 -10.11 -0.76 25.73
N THR A 329 -11.19 -0.56 24.96
CA THR A 329 -12.27 0.34 25.36
C THR A 329 -13.08 -0.21 26.53
N GLU A 330 -13.34 -1.52 26.57
CA GLU A 330 -13.95 -2.20 27.72
C GLU A 330 -13.06 -2.12 28.98
N VAL A 331 -11.76 -2.44 28.87
CA VAL A 331 -10.79 -2.32 29.97
C VAL A 331 -10.69 -0.87 30.45
N THR A 332 -10.77 0.12 29.55
CA THR A 332 -10.77 1.55 29.92
C THR A 332 -12.05 1.93 30.65
N ALA A 333 -13.22 1.47 30.19
CA ALA A 333 -14.49 1.70 30.86
C ALA A 333 -14.55 1.01 32.24
N LEU A 334 -14.03 -0.21 32.35
CA LEU A 334 -13.92 -0.94 33.61
C LEU A 334 -12.96 -0.25 34.58
N ARG A 335 -11.79 0.22 34.11
CA ARG A 335 -10.85 1.02 34.93
C ARG A 335 -11.52 2.30 35.44
N ALA A 336 -12.21 3.04 34.57
CA ALA A 336 -12.96 4.24 34.96
C ALA A 336 -14.09 3.93 35.98
N ARG A 337 -14.75 2.77 35.85
CA ARG A 337 -15.76 2.34 36.82
C ARG A 337 -15.14 1.91 38.15
N VAL A 338 -13.96 1.28 38.15
CA VAL A 338 -13.21 0.95 39.37
C VAL A 338 -12.76 2.21 40.08
N THR A 339 -12.16 3.18 39.38
CA THR A 339 -11.75 4.46 40.01
C THR A 339 -12.96 5.21 40.58
N GLN A 340 -14.10 5.23 39.88
CA GLN A 340 -15.34 5.81 40.42
C GLN A 340 -15.79 5.09 41.70
N LEU A 341 -15.80 3.75 41.73
CA LEU A 341 -16.19 2.98 42.91
C LEU A 341 -15.21 3.16 44.08
N GLU A 342 -13.91 3.33 43.80
CA GLU A 342 -12.92 3.68 44.81
C GLU A 342 -13.12 5.09 45.36
N GLU A 343 -13.48 6.07 44.53
CA GLU A 343 -13.84 7.42 44.95
C GLU A 343 -15.11 7.41 45.80
N GLU A 344 -16.16 6.72 45.37
CA GLU A 344 -17.39 6.50 46.16
C GLU A 344 -17.09 5.83 47.52
N GLN A 345 -16.19 4.83 47.54
CA GLN A 345 -15.71 4.19 48.78
C GLN A 345 -14.87 5.14 49.66
N LYS A 346 -14.00 5.98 49.07
CA LYS A 346 -13.19 6.97 49.80
C LYS A 346 -14.11 8.05 50.39
N CYS A 347 -15.08 8.57 49.65
CA CYS A 347 -16.07 9.55 50.12
C CYS A 347 -16.95 9.00 51.24
N THR A 348 -17.50 7.79 51.10
CA THR A 348 -18.31 7.17 52.17
C THR A 348 -17.50 6.89 53.43
N ARG A 349 -16.25 6.40 53.32
CA ARG A 349 -15.33 6.29 54.47
C ARG A 349 -15.02 7.64 55.11
N GLN A 350 -14.76 8.69 54.32
CA GLN A 350 -14.52 10.03 54.84
C GLN A 350 -15.74 10.57 55.58
N GLN A 351 -16.96 10.37 55.05
CA GLN A 351 -18.19 10.78 55.70
C GLN A 351 -18.43 10.03 57.01
N ILE A 352 -18.29 8.70 57.03
CA ILE A 352 -18.40 7.89 58.26
C ILE A 352 -17.36 8.34 59.31
N ASN A 353 -16.12 8.59 58.90
CA ASN A 353 -15.07 9.10 59.79
C ASN A 353 -15.38 10.51 60.32
N LEU A 354 -16.01 11.37 59.51
CA LEU A 354 -16.46 12.70 59.91
C LEU A 354 -17.61 12.62 60.92
N GLU A 355 -18.60 11.76 60.68
CA GLU A 355 -19.74 11.51 61.58
C GLU A 355 -19.25 10.97 62.92
N TYR A 356 -18.35 9.97 62.92
CA TYR A 356 -17.72 9.49 64.16
C TYR A 356 -16.94 10.61 64.86
N ARG A 357 -16.12 11.40 64.16
CA ARG A 357 -15.42 12.54 64.77
C ARG A 357 -16.38 13.52 65.41
N GLN A 358 -17.46 13.91 64.72
CA GLN A 358 -18.46 14.84 65.27
C GLN A 358 -19.14 14.28 66.52
N HIS A 359 -19.49 12.99 66.54
CA HIS A 359 -20.06 12.34 67.72
C HIS A 359 -19.06 12.28 68.89
N TYR A 360 -17.80 11.89 68.62
CA TYR A 360 -16.75 11.85 69.64
C TYR A 360 -16.37 13.25 70.15
N ASP A 361 -16.19 14.24 69.28
CA ASP A 361 -15.86 15.62 69.63
C ASP A 361 -16.99 16.27 70.43
N SER A 362 -18.26 16.01 70.09
CA SER A 362 -19.41 16.47 70.86
C SER A 362 -19.44 15.84 72.26
N LEU A 363 -19.23 14.52 72.37
CA LEU A 363 -19.15 13.82 73.65
C LEU A 363 -17.95 14.29 74.50
N LEU A 364 -16.78 14.46 73.88
CA LEU A 364 -15.58 14.99 74.53
C LEU A 364 -15.80 16.43 74.99
N HIS A 365 -16.40 17.30 74.18
CA HIS A 365 -16.75 18.66 74.61
C HIS A 365 -17.74 18.68 75.77
N GLN A 366 -18.74 17.80 75.79
CA GLN A 366 -19.65 17.64 76.93
C GLN A 366 -18.93 17.13 78.18
N LEU A 367 -18.04 16.14 78.05
CA LEU A 367 -17.24 15.60 79.14
C LEU A 367 -16.26 16.64 79.68
N PHE A 368 -15.51 17.34 78.82
CA PHE A 368 -14.62 18.42 79.24
C PHE A 368 -15.39 19.59 79.86
N SER A 369 -16.55 19.97 79.30
CA SER A 369 -17.41 21.03 79.89
C SER A 369 -17.88 20.65 81.29
N THR A 370 -18.39 19.42 81.49
CA THR A 370 -18.83 18.94 82.81
C THR A 370 -17.66 18.80 83.78
N CYS A 371 -16.50 18.28 83.35
CA CYS A 371 -15.27 18.22 84.16
C CYS A 371 -14.75 19.61 84.55
N ILE A 372 -14.75 20.58 83.63
CA ILE A 372 -14.36 21.97 83.92
C ILE A 372 -15.35 22.62 84.90
N GLN A 373 -16.66 22.37 84.76
CA GLN A 373 -17.67 22.85 85.70
C GLN A 373 -17.52 22.22 87.10
N LEU A 374 -17.29 20.90 87.18
CA LEU A 374 -17.03 20.18 88.41
C LEU A 374 -15.76 20.70 89.10
N LYS A 375 -14.67 20.86 88.35
CA LYS A 375 -13.43 21.46 88.84
C LYS A 375 -13.65 22.89 89.32
N ALA A 376 -14.32 23.74 88.55
CA ALA A 376 -14.62 25.11 88.96
C ALA A 376 -15.53 25.19 90.20
N ARG A 377 -16.36 24.17 90.47
CA ARG A 377 -17.11 24.06 91.74
C ARG A 377 -16.17 23.62 92.88
N LEU A 378 -15.34 22.60 92.68
CA LEU A 378 -14.33 22.16 93.65
C LEU A 378 -13.36 23.29 94.02
N ASP A 379 -12.78 23.98 93.05
CA ASP A 379 -11.88 25.11 93.26
C ASP A 379 -12.57 26.23 94.08
N LYS A 380 -13.85 26.51 93.82
CA LYS A 380 -14.65 27.45 94.64
C LYS A 380 -14.86 26.95 96.08
N TYR A 381 -15.05 25.65 96.30
CA TYR A 381 -15.12 25.08 97.65
C TYR A 381 -13.76 25.12 98.36
N HIS A 382 -12.67 24.81 97.67
CA HIS A 382 -11.32 24.90 98.22
C HIS A 382 -10.94 26.33 98.60
N VAL A 383 -11.21 27.32 97.74
CA VAL A 383 -10.96 28.74 98.05
C VAL A 383 -11.80 29.22 99.24
N LYS A 384 -13.09 28.85 99.30
CA LYS A 384 -13.94 29.17 100.46
C LYS A 384 -13.43 28.52 101.75
N MET A 385 -13.10 27.23 101.71
CA MET A 385 -12.59 26.50 102.87
C MET A 385 -11.25 27.07 103.35
N ASP A 386 -10.33 27.43 102.45
CA ASP A 386 -9.07 28.10 102.79
C ASP A 386 -9.33 29.48 103.41
N GLN A 387 -10.29 30.26 102.90
CA GLN A 387 -10.72 31.52 103.50
C GLN A 387 -11.35 31.32 104.89
N ASP A 388 -12.25 30.35 105.06
CA ASP A 388 -12.92 30.04 106.33
C ASP A 388 -11.92 29.57 107.39
N VAL A 389 -10.95 28.73 106.99
CA VAL A 389 -9.85 28.27 107.85
C VAL A 389 -8.93 29.44 108.22
N LYS A 390 -8.53 30.29 107.27
CA LYS A 390 -7.73 31.49 107.55
C LYS A 390 -8.45 32.44 108.52
N GLN A 391 -9.76 32.69 108.31
CA GLN A 391 -10.57 33.50 109.22
C GLN A 391 -10.80 32.86 110.59
N LEU A 392 -10.90 31.53 110.68
CA LEU A 392 -10.97 30.83 111.97
C LEU A 392 -9.63 30.93 112.71
N VAL A 393 -8.52 30.68 112.02
CA VAL A 393 -7.17 30.77 112.57
C VAL A 393 -6.85 32.20 113.00
N SER A 394 -7.21 33.22 112.20
CA SER A 394 -7.01 34.62 112.58
C SER A 394 -7.85 34.98 113.81
N ARG A 395 -9.15 34.63 113.86
CA ARG A 395 -10.00 34.82 115.05
C ARG A 395 -9.43 34.14 116.30
N VAL A 396 -8.99 32.88 116.19
CA VAL A 396 -8.38 32.15 117.32
C VAL A 396 -7.06 32.79 117.78
N ARG A 397 -6.23 33.31 116.86
CA ARG A 397 -5.03 34.09 117.21
C ARG A 397 -5.39 35.38 117.94
N HIS A 398 -6.35 36.15 117.42
CA HIS A 398 -6.83 37.39 118.03
C HIS A 398 -7.38 37.12 119.43
N GLU A 399 -8.30 36.17 119.59
CA GLU A 399 -8.83 35.75 120.88
C GLU A 399 -7.74 35.25 121.84
N GLY A 400 -6.73 34.55 121.33
CA GLY A 400 -5.58 34.07 122.10
C GLY A 400 -4.76 35.24 122.65
N VAL A 401 -4.41 36.20 121.79
CA VAL A 401 -3.72 37.45 122.17
C VAL A 401 -4.55 38.24 123.18
N ASP A 402 -5.85 38.40 122.94
CA ASP A 402 -6.80 39.03 123.85
C ASP A 402 -6.83 38.37 125.23
N LYS A 403 -6.89 37.04 125.28
CA LYS A 403 -6.87 36.26 126.53
C LYS A 403 -5.52 36.42 127.24
N ILE A 404 -4.40 36.44 126.50
CA ILE A 404 -3.06 36.69 127.05
C ILE A 404 -2.96 38.11 127.64
N ILE A 405 -3.42 39.14 126.94
CA ILE A 405 -3.46 40.53 127.42
C ILE A 405 -4.35 40.63 128.67
N LYS A 406 -5.55 40.07 128.63
CA LYS A 406 -6.49 40.02 129.78
C LYS A 406 -5.90 39.30 130.99
N LEU A 407 -5.13 38.21 130.80
CA LEU A 407 -4.42 37.52 131.87
C LEU A 407 -3.25 38.35 132.42
N ARG A 408 -2.43 38.94 131.56
CA ARG A 408 -1.28 39.77 131.94
C ARG A 408 -1.70 41.01 132.75
N ASN A 409 -2.80 41.63 132.35
CA ASN A 409 -3.41 42.75 133.07
C ASN A 409 -3.98 42.33 134.45
N LYS A 410 -4.52 41.10 134.58
CA LYS A 410 -4.99 40.55 135.87
C LYS A 410 -3.86 40.15 136.82
N LEU A 411 -2.69 39.78 136.30
CA LEU A 411 -1.53 39.37 137.10
C LEU A 411 -0.59 40.54 137.49
N SER A 412 -0.97 41.79 137.23
CA SER A 412 -0.16 42.99 137.53
C SER A 412 1.29 42.92 136.99
N SER A 413 1.48 42.30 135.83
CA SER A 413 2.82 42.14 135.23
C SER A 413 3.26 43.44 134.56
N THR A 414 4.39 44.01 135.00
CA THR A 414 5.00 45.26 134.52
C THR A 414 5.61 45.21 133.11
N LYS A 415 5.24 44.21 132.31
CA LYS A 415 5.92 43.85 131.06
C LYS A 415 4.99 44.27 129.91
N ASN A 416 5.44 45.10 128.97
CA ASN A 416 4.57 45.76 127.98
C ASN A 416 3.77 44.78 127.09
N ASN A 417 2.50 45.11 126.83
CA ASN A 417 1.62 44.36 125.92
C ASN A 417 2.07 44.47 124.44
N ASP A 418 2.79 45.52 124.11
CA ASP A 418 3.27 45.91 122.77
C ASP A 418 3.97 44.75 122.02
N ASP A 419 4.79 43.95 122.69
CA ASP A 419 5.49 42.80 122.08
C ASP A 419 4.53 41.74 121.48
N VAL A 420 3.33 41.60 122.05
CA VAL A 420 2.34 40.61 121.62
C VAL A 420 1.46 41.17 120.52
N THR A 421 1.12 42.46 120.58
CA THR A 421 0.38 43.16 119.52
C THR A 421 1.23 43.37 118.27
N ASN A 422 2.53 43.68 118.42
CA ASN A 422 3.46 43.79 117.29
C ASN A 422 3.64 42.45 116.57
N LYS A 423 3.68 41.33 117.29
CA LYS A 423 3.70 39.98 116.68
C LYS A 423 2.38 39.61 116.00
N LEU A 424 1.27 40.25 116.36
CA LEU A 424 -0.01 40.08 115.68
C LEU A 424 -0.01 40.87 114.36
N SER A 425 0.40 42.14 114.38
CA SER A 425 0.48 42.98 113.17
C SER A 425 1.55 42.50 112.17
N GLU A 426 2.69 41.98 112.64
CA GLU A 426 3.65 41.27 111.78
C GLU A 426 3.02 40.08 111.05
N LYS A 427 2.02 39.41 111.65
CA LYS A 427 1.32 38.28 111.01
C LYS A 427 0.25 38.74 110.03
N GLU A 428 -0.38 39.88 110.26
CA GLU A 428 -1.32 40.51 109.31
C GLU A 428 -0.57 40.95 108.04
N ILE A 429 0.56 41.66 108.19
CA ILE A 429 1.42 42.08 107.06
C ILE A 429 1.90 40.87 106.24
N LEU A 430 2.22 39.75 106.89
CA LEU A 430 2.57 38.52 106.17
C LEU A 430 1.38 37.93 105.40
N GLU A 431 0.16 37.97 105.95
CA GLU A 431 -1.04 37.50 105.24
C GLU A 431 -1.38 38.38 104.01
N ASP A 432 -1.17 39.70 104.10
CA ASP A 432 -1.27 40.61 102.96
C ASP A 432 -0.27 40.24 101.85
N LEU A 433 1.01 40.07 102.18
CA LEU A 433 2.06 39.65 101.23
C LEU A 433 1.79 38.27 100.60
N TYR A 434 1.23 37.32 101.36
CA TYR A 434 0.77 36.05 100.79
C TYR A 434 -0.40 36.25 99.81
N SER A 435 -1.30 37.19 100.07
CA SER A 435 -2.40 37.53 99.17
C SER A 435 -1.87 38.12 97.85
N GLU A 436 -0.92 39.07 97.91
CA GLU A 436 -0.30 39.68 96.72
C GLU A 436 0.44 38.65 95.86
N ASN A 437 1.25 37.79 96.50
CA ASN A 437 1.98 36.72 95.80
C ASN A 437 1.01 35.75 95.09
N SER A 438 -0.14 35.44 95.70
CA SER A 438 -1.18 34.61 95.07
C SER A 438 -1.81 35.29 93.83
N GLN A 439 -2.00 36.61 93.86
CA GLN A 439 -2.51 37.39 92.73
C GLN A 439 -1.49 37.45 91.58
N LEU A 440 -0.21 37.68 91.90
CA LEU A 440 0.89 37.68 90.93
C LEU A 440 1.06 36.31 90.25
N ALA A 441 0.98 35.22 91.01
CA ALA A 441 0.99 33.87 90.45
C ALA A 441 -0.17 33.65 89.45
N GLY A 442 -1.37 34.14 89.78
CA GLY A 442 -2.52 34.11 88.87
C GLY A 442 -2.32 34.93 87.59
N LEU A 443 -1.66 36.08 87.66
CA LEU A 443 -1.30 36.90 86.49
C LEU A 443 -0.24 36.20 85.61
N LEU A 444 0.77 35.57 86.20
CA LEU A 444 1.76 34.78 85.46
C LEU A 444 1.13 33.60 84.72
N CYS A 445 0.17 32.90 85.32
CA CYS A 445 -0.59 31.85 84.65
C CYS A 445 -1.39 32.38 83.44
N LYS A 446 -2.06 33.54 83.57
CA LYS A 446 -2.75 34.19 82.44
C LYS A 446 -1.77 34.56 81.33
N LEU A 447 -0.61 35.13 81.66
CA LEU A 447 0.40 35.53 80.68
C LEU A 447 0.97 34.33 79.91
N ARG A 448 1.22 33.20 80.59
CA ARG A 448 1.62 31.93 79.93
C ARG A 448 0.54 31.42 78.98
N ALA A 449 -0.73 31.44 79.39
CA ALA A 449 -1.85 31.04 78.53
C ALA A 449 -2.00 31.95 77.29
N PHE A 450 -1.89 33.27 77.45
CA PHE A 450 -1.89 34.21 76.33
C PHE A 450 -0.71 34.01 75.36
N HIS A 451 0.48 33.69 75.88
CA HIS A 451 1.64 33.39 75.04
C HIS A 451 1.40 32.15 74.17
N HIS A 452 0.94 31.05 74.78
CA HIS A 452 0.62 29.81 74.07
C HIS A 452 -0.50 30.03 73.03
N TRP A 453 -1.55 30.78 73.37
CA TRP A 453 -2.61 31.13 72.41
C TRP A 453 -2.08 31.90 71.20
N ARG A 454 -1.20 32.89 71.39
CA ARG A 454 -0.56 33.61 70.27
C ARG A 454 0.28 32.67 69.39
N GLN A 455 1.01 31.73 70.00
CA GLN A 455 1.81 30.74 69.27
C GLN A 455 0.93 29.84 68.38
N VAL A 456 -0.13 29.26 68.94
CA VAL A 456 -1.07 28.39 68.21
C VAL A 456 -1.80 29.16 67.10
N VAL A 457 -2.25 30.40 67.35
CA VAL A 457 -2.86 31.25 66.32
C VAL A 457 -1.86 31.62 65.21
N GLY A 458 -0.59 31.83 65.54
CA GLY A 458 0.47 32.05 64.56
C GLY A 458 0.69 30.82 63.66
N GLN A 459 0.79 29.64 64.26
CA GLN A 459 0.93 28.37 63.53
C GLN A 459 -0.28 28.11 62.60
N ALA A 460 -1.50 28.31 63.08
CA ALA A 460 -2.72 28.12 62.28
C ALA A 460 -2.80 29.07 61.06
N LYS A 461 -2.27 30.30 61.17
CA LYS A 461 -2.18 31.22 60.02
C LYS A 461 -1.18 30.72 58.97
N LEU A 462 0.03 30.35 59.39
CA LEU A 462 1.06 29.83 58.49
C LEU A 462 0.61 28.54 57.79
N GLN A 463 -0.10 27.64 58.49
CA GLN A 463 -0.69 26.44 57.90
C GLN A 463 -1.74 26.78 56.82
N LYS A 464 -2.58 27.80 57.06
CA LYS A 464 -3.56 28.25 56.06
C LYS A 464 -2.90 28.86 54.83
N GLU A 465 -1.88 29.69 55.03
CA GLU A 465 -1.10 30.31 53.95
C GLU A 465 -0.38 29.24 53.10
N LEU A 466 0.23 28.24 53.75
CA LEU A 466 0.87 27.10 53.09
C LEU A 466 -0.11 26.33 52.19
N LEU A 467 -1.30 25.99 52.71
CA LEU A 467 -2.33 25.29 51.94
C LEU A 467 -2.83 26.12 50.73
N GLN A 468 -2.95 27.44 50.89
CA GLN A 468 -3.34 28.33 49.81
C GLN A 468 -2.25 28.40 48.71
N CYS A 469 -0.97 28.45 49.09
CA CYS A 469 0.14 28.39 48.14
C CYS A 469 0.20 27.04 47.40
N GLN A 470 -0.03 25.91 48.10
CA GLN A 470 -0.09 24.59 47.46
C GLN A 470 -1.23 24.50 46.44
N GLN A 471 -2.41 25.05 46.77
CA GLN A 471 -3.54 25.10 45.83
C GLN A 471 -3.23 25.94 44.59
N SER A 472 -2.58 27.10 44.73
CA SER A 472 -2.19 27.92 43.57
C SER A 472 -1.12 27.24 42.72
N GLU A 473 -0.15 26.54 43.33
CA GLU A 473 0.85 25.75 42.61
C GLU A 473 0.21 24.64 41.77
N ILE A 474 -0.75 23.91 42.33
CA ILE A 474 -1.53 22.87 41.62
C ILE A 474 -2.31 23.50 40.45
N SER A 475 -2.97 24.66 40.66
CA SER A 475 -3.69 25.38 39.60
C SER A 475 -2.75 25.77 38.45
N CYS A 476 -1.59 26.35 38.75
CA CYS A 476 -0.59 26.72 37.74
C CYS A 476 -0.05 25.50 36.97
N LYS A 477 0.16 24.36 37.64
CA LYS A 477 0.56 23.09 36.97
C LYS A 477 -0.52 22.60 36.01
N LEU A 478 -1.80 22.66 36.40
CA LEU A 478 -2.93 22.29 35.54
C LEU A 478 -3.08 23.22 34.34
N GLU A 479 -2.88 24.53 34.51
CA GLU A 479 -2.88 25.51 33.41
C GLU A 479 -1.72 25.29 32.44
N ALA A 480 -0.51 25.05 32.95
CA ALA A 480 0.65 24.72 32.11
C ALA A 480 0.45 23.44 31.30
N LEU A 481 -0.15 22.39 31.90
CA LEU A 481 -0.54 21.18 31.18
C LEU A 481 -1.60 21.45 30.12
N ARG A 482 -2.62 22.26 30.42
CA ARG A 482 -3.65 22.65 29.44
C ARG A 482 -3.05 23.38 28.24
N VAL A 483 -2.17 24.35 28.48
CA VAL A 483 -1.46 25.07 27.40
C VAL A 483 -0.65 24.10 26.55
N LYS A 484 0.10 23.18 27.18
CA LYS A 484 0.87 22.14 26.47
C LYS A 484 -0.01 21.23 25.62
N MET A 485 -1.19 20.81 26.11
CA MET A 485 -2.14 20.03 25.33
C MET A 485 -2.62 20.83 24.11
N THR A 486 -3.05 22.08 24.29
CA THR A 486 -3.52 22.92 23.16
C THR A 486 -2.43 23.22 22.14
N SER A 487 -1.15 23.33 22.55
CA SER A 487 -0.05 23.49 21.60
C SER A 487 0.26 22.19 20.85
N GLN A 488 0.16 21.03 21.51
CA GLN A 488 0.30 19.72 20.87
C GLN A 488 -0.83 19.46 19.87
N GLU A 489 -2.07 19.82 20.19
CA GLU A 489 -3.19 19.80 19.25
C GLU A 489 -2.92 20.67 18.02
N GLY A 490 -2.41 21.90 18.22
CA GLY A 490 -1.98 22.79 17.14
C GLY A 490 -0.86 22.20 16.26
N GLU A 491 0.15 21.58 16.87
CA GLU A 491 1.21 20.86 16.13
C GLU A 491 0.65 19.70 15.30
N MET A 492 -0.35 18.97 15.80
CA MET A 492 -0.97 17.86 15.08
C MET A 492 -1.78 18.34 13.88
N VAL A 493 -2.53 19.43 14.01
CA VAL A 493 -3.24 20.06 12.88
C VAL A 493 -2.25 20.54 11.81
N LEU A 494 -1.16 21.22 12.20
CA LEU A 494 -0.12 21.66 11.25
C LEU A 494 0.57 20.50 10.53
N LYS A 495 0.77 19.35 11.19
CA LYS A 495 1.28 18.12 10.53
C LYS A 495 0.29 17.58 9.51
N GLN A 496 -1.00 17.52 9.84
CA GLN A 496 -2.06 17.08 8.93
C GLN A 496 -2.19 18.00 7.70
N GLU A 497 -2.15 19.33 7.89
CA GLU A 497 -2.14 20.30 6.79
C GLU A 497 -0.91 20.10 5.87
N LEU A 498 0.27 19.89 6.45
CA LEU A 498 1.51 19.65 5.71
C LEU A 498 1.49 18.31 4.93
N GLU A 499 0.84 17.29 5.47
CA GLU A 499 0.59 16.02 4.76
C GLU A 499 -0.42 16.18 3.62
N ALA A 500 -1.52 16.90 3.85
CA ALA A 500 -2.50 17.22 2.81
C ALA A 500 -1.87 18.03 1.65
N VAL A 501 -1.03 19.03 1.95
CA VAL A 501 -0.30 19.81 0.94
C VAL A 501 0.71 18.94 0.17
N LYS A 502 1.39 18.00 0.84
CA LYS A 502 2.27 17.02 0.17
C LYS A 502 1.49 16.11 -0.79
N ALA A 503 0.33 15.60 -0.36
CA ALA A 503 -0.53 14.76 -1.18
C ALA A 503 -1.05 15.51 -2.41
N ALA A 504 -1.56 16.74 -2.23
CA ALA A 504 -2.00 17.61 -3.33
C ALA A 504 -0.84 17.92 -4.31
N MET A 505 0.37 18.22 -3.81
CA MET A 505 1.55 18.39 -4.65
C MET A 505 1.91 17.12 -5.44
N GLN A 506 1.77 15.93 -4.84
CA GLN A 506 2.03 14.66 -5.52
C GLN A 506 0.98 14.39 -6.61
N GLN A 507 -0.29 14.71 -6.36
CA GLN A 507 -1.34 14.68 -7.37
C GLN A 507 -1.01 15.62 -8.54
N CYS A 508 -0.73 16.89 -8.28
CA CYS A 508 -0.35 17.87 -9.33
C CYS A 508 0.89 17.42 -10.15
N LYS A 509 1.86 16.75 -9.52
CA LYS A 509 3.01 16.14 -10.23
C LYS A 509 2.58 15.02 -11.18
N SER A 510 1.67 14.16 -10.75
CA SER A 510 1.13 13.07 -11.59
C SER A 510 0.31 13.61 -12.77
N GLU A 511 -0.51 14.64 -12.54
CA GLU A 511 -1.28 15.34 -13.57
C GLU A 511 -0.37 16.05 -14.57
N TYR A 512 0.70 16.72 -14.10
CA TYR A 512 1.73 17.33 -14.95
C TYR A 512 2.41 16.29 -15.86
N GLU A 513 2.86 15.15 -15.34
CA GLU A 513 3.48 14.10 -16.15
C GLU A 513 2.48 13.47 -17.13
N HIS A 514 1.20 13.32 -16.74
CA HIS A 514 0.15 12.87 -17.66
C HIS A 514 -0.06 13.87 -18.83
N VAL A 515 -0.22 15.16 -18.53
CA VAL A 515 -0.39 16.21 -19.56
C VAL A 515 0.84 16.28 -20.47
N LYS A 516 2.05 16.18 -19.92
CA LYS A 516 3.31 16.12 -20.67
C LYS A 516 3.37 14.92 -21.61
N GLN A 517 2.96 13.72 -21.17
CA GLN A 517 2.83 12.55 -22.04
C GLN A 517 1.77 12.74 -23.13
N GLN A 518 0.65 13.39 -22.81
CA GLN A 518 -0.41 13.69 -23.78
C GLN A 518 0.07 14.69 -24.86
N ILE A 519 0.83 15.72 -24.47
CA ILE A 519 1.46 16.66 -25.40
C ILE A 519 2.43 15.91 -26.33
N VAL A 520 3.33 15.07 -25.80
CA VAL A 520 4.26 14.27 -26.62
C VAL A 520 3.52 13.40 -27.64
N LYS A 521 2.45 12.73 -27.22
CA LYS A 521 1.59 11.93 -28.14
C LYS A 521 0.95 12.79 -29.23
N GLN A 522 0.45 13.98 -28.89
CA GLN A 522 -0.13 14.90 -29.87
C GLN A 522 0.94 15.44 -30.85
N THR A 523 2.14 15.78 -30.37
CA THR A 523 3.25 16.22 -31.24
C THR A 523 3.67 15.12 -32.21
N GLN A 524 3.77 13.87 -31.76
CA GLN A 524 4.04 12.71 -32.63
C GLN A 524 2.93 12.53 -33.68
N GLN A 525 1.66 12.60 -33.28
CA GLN A 525 0.54 12.52 -34.22
C GLN A 525 0.53 13.64 -35.26
N LEU A 526 0.94 14.87 -34.88
CA LEU A 526 1.12 15.97 -35.82
C LEU A 526 2.25 15.70 -36.81
N GLN A 527 3.42 15.23 -36.34
CA GLN A 527 4.53 14.82 -37.20
C GLN A 527 4.12 13.71 -38.19
N ASP A 528 3.38 12.69 -37.74
CA ASP A 528 2.86 11.64 -38.62
C ASP A 528 1.88 12.16 -39.67
N VAL A 529 1.09 13.19 -39.35
CA VAL A 529 0.15 13.84 -40.27
C VAL A 529 0.90 14.74 -41.25
N GLU A 530 1.92 15.46 -40.80
CA GLU A 530 2.82 16.23 -41.66
C GLU A 530 3.53 15.31 -42.66
N HIS A 531 4.17 14.23 -42.20
CA HIS A 531 4.82 13.22 -43.05
C HIS A 531 3.85 12.60 -44.06
N ARG A 532 2.64 12.21 -43.63
CA ARG A 532 1.59 11.70 -44.54
C ARG A 532 1.16 12.75 -45.57
N SER A 533 0.96 14.00 -45.16
CA SER A 533 0.54 15.06 -46.10
C SER A 533 1.65 15.41 -47.11
N VAL A 534 2.92 15.38 -46.72
CA VAL A 534 4.07 15.51 -47.64
C VAL A 534 4.14 14.34 -48.61
N GLN A 535 3.89 13.10 -48.16
CA GLN A 535 3.89 11.93 -49.02
C GLN A 535 2.70 11.91 -49.99
N GLU A 536 1.51 12.31 -49.54
CA GLU A 536 0.34 12.52 -50.42
C GLU A 536 0.59 13.62 -51.45
N ALA A 537 1.22 14.74 -51.06
CA ALA A 537 1.55 15.82 -51.98
C ALA A 537 2.51 15.37 -53.08
N ARG A 538 3.55 14.59 -52.72
CA ARG A 538 4.47 13.97 -53.70
C ARG A 538 3.74 13.03 -54.65
N GLY A 539 2.91 12.12 -54.13
CA GLY A 539 2.13 11.20 -54.97
C GLY A 539 1.13 11.89 -55.90
N ARG A 540 0.55 13.04 -55.48
CA ARG A 540 -0.27 13.89 -56.37
C ARG A 540 0.56 14.54 -57.46
N GLN A 541 1.74 15.08 -57.14
CA GLN A 541 2.66 15.68 -58.10
C GLN A 541 3.17 14.66 -59.14
N GLU A 542 3.46 13.43 -58.70
CA GLU A 542 3.80 12.31 -59.60
C GLU A 542 2.61 11.98 -60.54
N LEU A 543 1.39 11.86 -60.00
CA LEU A 543 0.19 11.62 -60.81
C LEU A 543 -0.11 12.76 -61.81
N GLU A 544 0.14 14.01 -61.42
CA GLU A 544 0.02 15.19 -62.28
C GLU A 544 1.08 15.17 -63.39
N SER A 545 2.31 14.76 -63.11
CA SER A 545 3.35 14.59 -64.14
C SER A 545 3.01 13.49 -65.16
N PHE A 546 2.47 12.34 -64.71
CA PHE A 546 1.99 11.30 -65.63
C PHE A 546 0.79 11.74 -66.46
N ARG A 547 -0.13 12.52 -65.88
CA ARG A 547 -1.25 13.13 -66.64
C ARG A 547 -0.76 14.13 -67.67
N MET A 548 0.23 14.96 -67.33
CA MET A 548 0.84 15.91 -68.26
C MET A 548 1.49 15.18 -69.44
N GLN A 549 2.33 14.19 -69.18
CA GLN A 549 2.94 13.33 -70.21
C GLN A 549 1.90 12.62 -71.09
N SER A 550 0.81 12.12 -70.52
CA SER A 550 -0.26 11.51 -71.30
C SER A 550 -1.03 12.51 -72.16
N VAL A 551 -1.16 13.77 -71.73
CA VAL A 551 -1.76 14.84 -72.53
C VAL A 551 -0.81 15.30 -73.63
N GLU A 552 0.49 15.39 -73.35
CA GLU A 552 1.54 15.68 -74.34
C GLU A 552 1.56 14.61 -75.45
N GLN A 553 1.53 13.32 -75.09
CA GLN A 553 1.42 12.22 -76.06
C GLN A 553 0.14 12.31 -76.92
N LEU A 554 -1.00 12.67 -76.31
CA LEU A 554 -2.25 12.86 -77.06
C LEU A 554 -2.22 14.11 -77.95
N GLN A 555 -1.43 15.13 -77.61
CA GLN A 555 -1.18 16.29 -78.46
C GLN A 555 -0.28 15.90 -79.64
N GLU A 556 0.80 15.17 -79.42
CA GLU A 556 1.67 14.63 -80.48
C GLU A 556 0.86 13.73 -81.45
N ASP A 557 0.04 12.82 -80.93
CA ASP A 557 -0.87 11.98 -81.73
C ASP A 557 -1.87 12.84 -82.54
N MET A 558 -2.47 13.89 -81.95
CA MET A 558 -3.36 14.80 -82.69
C MET A 558 -2.61 15.55 -83.78
N GLU A 559 -1.42 16.08 -83.50
CA GLU A 559 -0.60 16.80 -84.49
C GLU A 559 -0.20 15.87 -85.65
N GLU A 560 0.13 14.61 -85.36
CA GLU A 560 0.39 13.61 -86.39
C GLU A 560 -0.87 13.36 -87.24
N ARG A 561 -2.04 13.13 -86.62
CA ARG A 561 -3.31 12.92 -87.34
C ARG A 561 -3.75 14.14 -88.14
N GLU A 562 -3.54 15.35 -87.63
CA GLU A 562 -3.76 16.58 -88.41
C GLU A 562 -2.82 16.66 -89.61
N SER A 563 -1.55 16.28 -89.45
CA SER A 563 -0.59 16.25 -90.56
C SER A 563 -1.02 15.25 -91.65
N GLN A 564 -1.51 14.08 -91.24
CA GLN A 564 -2.08 13.05 -92.13
C GLN A 564 -3.36 13.55 -92.82
N LEU A 565 -4.26 14.23 -92.10
CA LEU A 565 -5.47 14.83 -92.65
C LEU A 565 -5.17 15.97 -93.64
N ARG A 566 -4.15 16.80 -93.35
CA ARG A 566 -3.64 17.82 -94.28
C ARG A 566 -3.10 17.19 -95.57
N ALA A 567 -2.34 16.09 -95.46
CA ALA A 567 -1.83 15.35 -96.61
C ALA A 567 -2.97 14.72 -97.47
N LEU A 568 -3.97 14.09 -96.82
CA LEU A 568 -5.14 13.54 -97.51
C LEU A 568 -5.99 14.62 -98.19
N SER A 569 -6.17 15.78 -97.55
CA SER A 569 -6.88 16.91 -98.12
C SER A 569 -6.17 17.46 -99.37
N ALA A 570 -4.84 17.57 -99.34
CA ALA A 570 -4.04 17.96 -100.50
C ALA A 570 -4.12 16.93 -101.66
N GLN A 571 -4.20 15.63 -101.36
CA GLN A 571 -4.47 14.59 -102.37
C GLN A 571 -5.88 14.71 -102.96
N LEU A 572 -6.91 14.97 -102.13
CA LEU A 572 -8.29 15.18 -102.59
C LEU A 572 -8.38 16.39 -103.52
N GLU A 573 -7.77 17.52 -103.18
CA GLU A 573 -7.70 18.70 -104.04
C GLU A 573 -7.02 18.41 -105.39
N LYS A 574 -5.91 17.66 -105.37
CA LYS A 574 -5.21 17.26 -106.60
C LYS A 574 -6.12 16.41 -107.49
N ASN A 575 -6.79 15.41 -106.92
CA ASN A 575 -7.74 14.55 -107.63
C ASN A 575 -8.94 15.34 -108.16
N SER A 576 -9.42 16.34 -107.40
CA SER A 576 -10.49 17.25 -107.84
C SER A 576 -10.07 18.08 -109.05
N LYS A 577 -8.87 18.68 -109.02
CA LYS A 577 -8.30 19.44 -110.15
C LYS A 577 -8.08 18.56 -111.38
N GLU A 578 -7.63 17.32 -111.20
CA GLU A 578 -7.47 16.34 -112.28
C GLU A 578 -8.83 15.90 -112.87
N SER A 579 -9.83 15.67 -112.02
CA SER A 579 -11.21 15.38 -112.44
C SER A 579 -11.84 16.54 -113.22
N GLU A 580 -11.64 17.78 -112.79
CA GLU A 580 -12.12 18.98 -113.50
C GLU A 580 -11.48 19.11 -114.89
N LEU A 581 -10.16 18.92 -115.00
CA LEU A 581 -9.45 18.89 -116.29
C LEU A 581 -9.96 17.76 -117.20
N GLN A 582 -10.25 16.58 -116.65
CA GLN A 582 -10.84 15.46 -117.39
C GLN A 582 -12.25 15.80 -117.89
N GLN A 583 -13.06 16.47 -117.07
CA GLN A 583 -14.40 16.93 -117.43
C GLN A 583 -14.35 17.98 -118.54
N GLN A 584 -13.44 18.97 -118.47
CA GLN A 584 -13.20 19.95 -119.54
C GLN A 584 -12.74 19.30 -120.85
N ARG A 585 -11.89 18.27 -120.81
CA ARG A 585 -11.49 17.49 -122.01
C ARG A 585 -12.70 16.82 -122.67
N SER A 586 -13.56 16.17 -121.87
CA SER A 586 -14.78 15.53 -122.36
C SER A 586 -15.77 16.54 -122.98
N HIS A 587 -15.94 17.71 -122.36
CA HIS A 587 -16.78 18.80 -122.88
C HIS A 587 -16.27 19.30 -124.24
N ASN A 588 -14.96 19.48 -124.39
CA ASN A 588 -14.35 19.91 -125.65
C ASN A 588 -14.47 18.85 -126.77
N GLN A 589 -14.38 17.55 -126.44
CA GLN A 589 -14.67 16.48 -127.40
C GLN A 589 -16.14 16.50 -127.84
N MET A 590 -17.07 16.64 -126.89
CA MET A 590 -18.51 16.73 -127.14
C MET A 590 -18.86 17.93 -128.03
N LYS A 591 -18.18 19.08 -127.84
CA LYS A 591 -18.31 20.27 -128.69
C LYS A 591 -17.80 20.03 -130.13
N LYS A 592 -16.71 19.27 -130.32
CA LYS A 592 -16.22 18.87 -131.65
C LYS A 592 -17.23 17.98 -132.39
N VAL A 593 -17.79 16.97 -131.71
CA VAL A 593 -18.81 16.07 -132.29
C VAL A 593 -20.09 16.85 -132.66
N ARG A 594 -20.52 17.79 -131.80
CA ARG A 594 -21.68 18.65 -132.07
C ARG A 594 -21.49 19.52 -133.33
N ASN A 595 -20.28 20.03 -133.56
CA ASN A 595 -19.93 20.80 -134.75
C ASN A 595 -19.85 19.92 -136.02
N GLN A 596 -19.36 18.69 -135.92
CA GLN A 596 -19.36 17.73 -137.03
C GLN A 596 -20.80 17.39 -137.46
N LEU A 597 -21.68 17.09 -136.49
CA LEU A 597 -23.11 16.86 -136.75
C LEU A 597 -23.81 18.07 -137.39
N SER A 598 -23.46 19.30 -137.01
CA SER A 598 -24.01 20.49 -137.68
C SER A 598 -23.52 20.64 -139.12
N HIS A 599 -22.26 20.29 -139.40
CA HIS A 599 -21.71 20.32 -140.76
C HIS A 599 -22.37 19.28 -141.68
N GLU A 600 -22.55 18.04 -141.21
CA GLU A 600 -23.32 17.02 -141.94
C GLU A 600 -24.77 17.45 -142.21
N ARG A 601 -25.40 18.13 -141.24
CA ARG A 601 -26.77 18.64 -141.40
C ARG A 601 -26.84 19.72 -142.50
N CYS A 602 -25.85 20.59 -142.59
CA CYS A 602 -25.75 21.56 -143.69
C CYS A 602 -25.56 20.88 -145.05
N LEU A 603 -24.64 19.92 -145.16
CA LEU A 603 -24.41 19.17 -146.40
C LEU A 603 -25.66 18.39 -146.85
N LYS A 604 -26.42 17.80 -145.91
CA LYS A 604 -27.71 17.16 -146.21
C LYS A 604 -28.76 18.16 -146.69
N LEU A 605 -28.86 19.34 -146.08
CA LEU A 605 -29.72 20.42 -146.57
C LEU A 605 -29.32 20.86 -147.99
N GLU A 606 -28.03 20.97 -148.28
CA GLU A 606 -27.53 21.34 -149.60
C GLU A 606 -27.85 20.29 -150.68
N ALA A 607 -27.82 19.01 -150.32
CA ALA A 607 -28.27 17.91 -151.17
C ALA A 607 -29.78 17.98 -151.45
N PHE A 608 -30.63 18.25 -150.45
CA PHE A 608 -32.07 18.41 -150.66
C PHE A 608 -32.41 19.58 -151.62
N HIS A 609 -31.80 20.75 -151.46
CA HIS A 609 -31.95 21.86 -152.43
C HIS A 609 -31.46 21.52 -153.85
N ARG A 610 -30.64 20.47 -154.02
CA ARG A 610 -30.21 19.97 -155.34
C ARG A 610 -31.26 19.03 -155.95
N VAL A 611 -32.00 18.29 -155.13
CA VAL A 611 -33.16 17.49 -155.53
C VAL A 611 -34.35 18.38 -155.91
N ASP A 612 -34.64 19.42 -155.13
CA ASP A 612 -35.75 20.35 -155.41
C ASP A 612 -35.60 21.04 -156.79
N ARG A 613 -34.38 21.38 -157.19
CA ARG A 613 -34.09 21.95 -158.52
C ARG A 613 -34.36 20.99 -159.67
N LEU A 614 -34.17 19.69 -159.46
CA LEU A 614 -34.48 18.66 -160.46
C LEU A 614 -36.00 18.41 -160.54
N GLN A 615 -36.72 18.49 -159.42
CA GLN A 615 -38.19 18.38 -159.43
C GLN A 615 -38.86 19.53 -160.21
N HIS A 616 -38.33 20.75 -160.15
CA HIS A 616 -38.86 21.89 -160.91
C HIS A 616 -38.69 21.75 -162.44
N GLN A 617 -37.69 20.98 -162.91
CA GLN A 617 -37.50 20.71 -164.35
C GLN A 617 -38.44 19.64 -164.90
N ILE A 618 -38.99 18.77 -164.05
CA ILE A 618 -39.95 17.74 -164.44
C ILE A 618 -41.37 18.34 -164.56
N HIS A 619 -41.75 19.23 -163.62
CA HIS A 619 -43.07 19.89 -163.60
C HIS A 619 -43.35 20.79 -164.82
N SER A 620 -42.32 21.25 -165.55
CA SER A 620 -42.51 22.06 -166.77
C SER A 620 -42.78 21.24 -168.03
N ILE A 621 -42.54 19.92 -168.01
CA ILE A 621 -42.77 19.02 -169.14
C ILE A 621 -44.16 18.35 -169.05
N GLU A 622 -44.65 18.09 -167.85
CA GLU A 622 -45.92 17.37 -167.61
C GLU A 622 -47.20 18.23 -167.77
N THR A 623 -47.08 19.55 -167.89
CA THR A 623 -48.23 20.48 -167.92
C THR A 623 -48.75 20.84 -169.32
N ALA A 624 -48.25 20.20 -170.39
CA ALA A 624 -48.69 20.44 -171.77
C ALA A 624 -49.92 19.62 -172.23
N LEU A 625 -50.38 18.63 -171.45
CA LEU A 625 -51.43 17.69 -171.86
C LEU A 625 -52.44 17.34 -170.74
N SER A 626 -53.41 18.24 -170.46
CA SER A 626 -54.84 17.89 -170.29
C SER A 626 -55.71 19.10 -169.92
N LYS A 627 -56.88 19.24 -170.56
CA LYS A 627 -57.94 20.21 -170.21
C LYS A 627 -59.26 19.47 -169.94
N ARG A 628 -59.77 19.48 -168.70
CA ARG A 628 -61.20 19.68 -168.35
C ARG A 628 -61.47 19.61 -166.84
N LEU A 629 -62.19 20.62 -166.33
CA LEU A 629 -63.20 20.59 -165.24
C LEU A 629 -62.83 19.86 -163.92
N SER A 630 -62.44 20.55 -162.83
CA SER A 630 -63.33 21.19 -161.81
C SER A 630 -63.59 20.28 -160.57
N PRO A 631 -63.91 20.82 -159.36
CA PRO A 631 -63.51 22.11 -158.77
C PRO A 631 -63.23 22.08 -157.23
N LEU A 632 -62.71 23.20 -156.71
CA LEU A 632 -63.01 23.83 -155.39
C LEU A 632 -62.69 23.12 -154.03
N GLY A 633 -62.00 23.84 -153.14
CA GLY A 633 -61.80 23.46 -151.72
C GLY A 633 -60.66 24.22 -151.02
N CYS A 634 -60.72 25.55 -150.93
CA CYS A 634 -60.90 26.30 -149.67
C CYS A 634 -59.85 26.06 -148.56
N LYS A 635 -59.02 27.09 -148.24
CA LYS A 635 -59.16 28.02 -147.07
C LYS A 635 -58.68 27.40 -145.73
N THR A 636 -58.14 28.12 -144.73
CA THR A 636 -57.65 29.51 -144.61
C THR A 636 -56.68 29.63 -143.43
N THR A 637 -55.82 30.63 -143.53
CA THR A 637 -55.06 31.35 -142.49
C THR A 637 -55.55 31.33 -141.02
N SER A 638 -54.53 31.23 -140.13
CA SER A 638 -54.27 32.09 -138.96
C SER A 638 -55.08 32.03 -137.65
N SER A 639 -54.30 31.97 -136.55
CA SER A 639 -54.44 32.73 -135.28
C SER A 639 -55.13 32.11 -134.05
N SER A 640 -54.37 32.15 -132.95
CA SER A 640 -54.77 32.31 -131.53
C SER A 640 -54.98 31.10 -130.59
N ARG A 641 -54.37 31.27 -129.39
CA ARG A 641 -54.76 30.83 -128.03
C ARG A 641 -54.87 29.34 -127.61
N ALA A 642 -54.06 29.04 -126.58
CA ALA A 642 -54.38 28.32 -125.33
C ALA A 642 -54.66 26.80 -125.32
N SER A 643 -54.52 26.20 -124.11
CA SER A 643 -55.05 24.87 -123.68
C SER A 643 -54.29 23.66 -124.31
N ASP A 644 -53.98 22.54 -123.64
CA ASP A 644 -54.08 22.13 -122.21
C ASP A 644 -53.31 20.80 -121.97
N ARG A 645 -53.39 20.27 -120.72
CA ARG A 645 -53.25 18.82 -120.33
C ARG A 645 -51.84 18.20 -120.43
N LYS A 646 -51.35 17.35 -119.50
CA LYS A 646 -51.87 16.65 -118.28
C LYS A 646 -50.86 16.86 -117.12
N LYS A 647 -51.25 16.97 -115.83
CA LYS A 647 -51.53 15.89 -114.85
C LYS A 647 -50.46 14.75 -114.86
N SER A 648 -49.89 14.29 -113.75
CA SER A 648 -50.45 14.19 -112.38
C SER A 648 -49.41 14.20 -111.24
N SER A 649 -49.87 14.65 -110.05
CA SER A 649 -49.58 14.23 -108.65
C SER A 649 -48.41 13.26 -108.33
N ALA A 650 -47.74 13.32 -107.18
CA ALA A 650 -48.15 13.75 -105.81
C ALA A 650 -46.97 14.45 -105.08
N VAL A 651 -47.14 15.51 -104.26
CA VAL A 651 -47.68 15.57 -102.86
C VAL A 651 -46.83 14.72 -101.90
N SER A 652 -46.31 15.17 -100.74
CA SER A 652 -46.49 16.34 -99.84
C SER A 652 -45.09 16.81 -99.32
N GLY A 653 -44.79 18.00 -98.80
CA GLY A 653 -45.57 19.04 -98.10
C GLY A 653 -45.59 18.82 -96.57
N PHE A 654 -45.66 19.80 -95.66
CA PHE A 654 -45.83 21.28 -95.69
C PHE A 654 -45.28 21.81 -94.32
N ILE A 655 -44.62 22.98 -94.23
CA ILE A 655 -45.14 24.28 -93.72
C ILE A 655 -45.55 24.32 -92.23
N ASP A 656 -44.72 24.99 -91.41
CA ASP A 656 -44.97 26.26 -90.66
C ASP A 656 -46.17 26.43 -89.70
N SER A 657 -46.02 27.43 -88.80
CA SER A 657 -47.05 28.22 -88.08
C SER A 657 -47.14 28.11 -86.54
N THR A 658 -47.17 29.31 -85.94
CA THR A 658 -47.34 29.73 -84.55
C THR A 658 -48.77 29.60 -83.99
N SER A 659 -48.94 29.46 -82.66
CA SER A 659 -49.50 30.50 -81.73
C SER A 659 -50.03 29.93 -80.39
N GLU A 660 -49.74 30.64 -79.29
CA GLU A 660 -50.56 30.97 -78.08
C GLU A 660 -51.58 29.91 -77.54
N ASP A 661 -51.73 29.60 -76.24
CA ASP A 661 -51.23 30.21 -74.98
C ASP A 661 -51.45 29.19 -73.79
N SER A 662 -51.16 29.38 -72.49
CA SER A 662 -50.58 30.50 -71.70
C SER A 662 -49.90 30.04 -70.38
N ASP A 663 -49.23 31.00 -69.73
CA ASP A 663 -49.11 31.30 -68.27
C ASP A 663 -48.41 30.41 -67.19
N ILE A 664 -47.29 31.02 -66.73
CA ILE A 664 -46.78 31.19 -65.33
C ILE A 664 -45.56 30.37 -64.85
N GLU A 665 -44.41 31.07 -64.96
CA GLU A 665 -43.26 31.24 -64.06
C GLU A 665 -42.28 30.11 -63.63
N ALA A 666 -41.01 30.41 -63.95
CA ALA A 666 -39.80 30.31 -63.12
C ALA A 666 -39.08 28.96 -62.90
N ALA A 667 -37.79 28.99 -63.27
CA ALA A 667 -36.76 27.95 -63.09
C ALA A 667 -36.12 28.04 -61.66
N PRO A 668 -35.18 27.15 -61.23
CA PRO A 668 -34.45 26.17 -62.04
C PRO A 668 -34.19 24.76 -61.45
N ARG A 669 -33.86 23.85 -62.38
CA ARG A 669 -33.05 22.60 -62.27
C ARG A 669 -32.63 22.11 -60.87
N LEU A 670 -33.07 20.91 -60.52
CA LEU A 670 -32.27 19.66 -60.53
C LEU A 670 -33.06 18.49 -59.93
N THR A 671 -33.00 17.30 -60.55
CA THR A 671 -32.82 15.98 -59.89
C THR A 671 -32.92 14.84 -60.91
N ALA A 672 -32.15 13.78 -60.69
CA ALA A 672 -32.27 12.51 -61.41
C ALA A 672 -32.86 11.43 -60.49
N THR A 673 -33.70 10.57 -61.05
CA THR A 673 -34.20 9.30 -60.51
C THR A 673 -34.47 8.37 -61.71
N ARG A 674 -34.29 7.04 -61.69
CA ARG A 674 -33.83 6.10 -60.65
C ARG A 674 -33.56 4.71 -61.27
N GLY A 675 -32.52 4.02 -60.79
CA GLY A 675 -32.36 2.56 -60.82
C GLY A 675 -32.04 1.87 -62.17
N ASP A 676 -31.47 0.66 -62.19
CA ASP A 676 -30.85 -0.08 -61.09
C ASP A 676 -29.98 -1.26 -61.59
N SER A 677 -29.02 -1.68 -60.76
CA SER A 677 -28.23 -2.94 -60.80
C SER A 677 -26.98 -3.00 -61.72
N GLY A 678 -25.80 -3.42 -61.27
CA GLY A 678 -25.35 -3.73 -59.91
C GLY A 678 -24.08 -4.61 -59.89
N THR A 679 -23.06 -4.22 -59.12
CA THR A 679 -21.91 -5.09 -58.75
C THR A 679 -21.39 -4.70 -57.38
N LEU A 680 -21.32 -5.67 -56.47
CA LEU A 680 -20.85 -5.51 -55.09
C LEU A 680 -19.33 -5.66 -55.00
N LEU A 681 -18.68 -4.78 -54.25
CA LEU A 681 -17.45 -5.06 -53.47
C LEU A 681 -17.30 -3.94 -52.43
N GLU A 682 -17.11 -4.30 -51.16
CA GLU A 682 -17.44 -3.43 -50.02
C GLU A 682 -16.25 -3.16 -49.08
N ARG A 683 -15.92 -1.86 -48.90
CA ARG A 683 -15.34 -1.19 -47.71
C ARG A 683 -14.87 0.23 -48.09
N PRO A 684 -14.62 1.15 -47.12
CA PRO A 684 -15.28 1.38 -45.84
C PRO A 684 -15.84 2.83 -45.75
N LYS A 685 -16.53 3.21 -44.67
CA LYS A 685 -16.87 4.63 -44.40
C LYS A 685 -16.63 5.05 -42.94
N THR A 686 -15.59 5.84 -42.74
CA THR A 686 -15.48 6.80 -41.62
C THR A 686 -16.21 8.10 -42.00
N ALA A 687 -16.96 8.69 -41.07
CA ALA A 687 -17.63 9.97 -41.27
C ALA A 687 -16.76 11.14 -40.74
N GLN A 688 -16.88 12.31 -41.37
CA GLN A 688 -16.09 13.50 -41.06
C GLN A 688 -16.88 14.61 -40.34
N ARG A 689 -16.19 15.28 -39.38
CA ARG A 689 -16.19 16.74 -39.09
C ARG A 689 -17.53 17.47 -38.87
N ARG A 690 -17.61 18.28 -37.80
CA ARG A 690 -17.17 19.70 -37.82
C ARG A 690 -17.19 20.38 -36.44
N LEU A 691 -16.29 21.34 -36.27
CA LEU A 691 -16.19 22.29 -35.15
C LEU A 691 -17.05 23.54 -35.41
N ARG A 692 -17.55 24.17 -34.34
CA ARG A 692 -17.47 25.63 -34.10
C ARG A 692 -17.43 25.90 -32.59
N MET A 693 -16.63 26.88 -32.18
CA MET A 693 -16.62 27.45 -30.84
C MET A 693 -17.66 28.56 -30.71
N GLU A 694 -18.16 28.80 -29.50
CA GLU A 694 -18.26 30.16 -28.95
C GLU A 694 -18.14 30.10 -27.40
N ILE A 695 -17.81 31.23 -26.78
CA ILE A 695 -17.36 31.33 -25.38
C ILE A 695 -18.32 32.19 -24.57
N ALA A 696 -18.36 31.91 -23.25
CA ALA A 696 -18.86 32.72 -22.14
C ALA A 696 -20.29 32.47 -21.62
N ASP A 697 -20.30 32.34 -20.29
CA ASP A 697 -21.31 32.73 -19.30
C ASP A 697 -22.62 31.94 -19.10
N MET A 698 -22.98 31.93 -17.81
CA MET A 698 -24.29 31.65 -17.19
C MET A 698 -24.66 30.19 -16.80
N LEU A 699 -24.37 29.92 -15.52
CA LEU A 699 -25.24 29.30 -14.50
C LEU A 699 -25.16 27.78 -14.22
N LEU A 700 -25.19 27.51 -12.90
CA LEU A 700 -25.26 26.21 -12.21
C LEU A 700 -26.48 25.37 -12.62
N PRO A 701 -26.42 24.05 -12.36
CA PRO A 701 -27.52 23.45 -11.61
C PRO A 701 -27.08 22.49 -10.48
N ASN A 702 -27.50 22.84 -9.27
CA ASN A 702 -28.16 22.02 -8.24
C ASN A 702 -27.78 20.55 -8.01
N LEU A 703 -27.45 20.27 -6.75
CA LEU A 703 -27.62 18.98 -6.06
C LEU A 703 -29.10 18.52 -6.03
N PRO A 704 -29.30 17.21 -5.84
CA PRO A 704 -30.22 16.69 -4.82
C PRO A 704 -29.39 16.07 -3.65
N ASP A 705 -29.62 16.41 -2.39
CA ASP A 705 -30.71 15.92 -1.51
C ASP A 705 -30.75 14.37 -1.41
N ARG A 706 -30.75 13.71 -0.23
CA ARG A 706 -30.68 14.12 1.20
C ARG A 706 -30.60 12.84 2.04
N THR A 707 -29.97 12.81 3.22
CA THR A 707 -30.55 12.32 4.52
C THR A 707 -29.55 11.93 5.65
N PHE A 708 -29.84 12.50 6.83
CA PHE A 708 -29.60 12.03 8.21
C PHE A 708 -28.22 11.58 8.76
N THR A 709 -27.68 12.40 9.67
CA THR A 709 -27.55 12.07 11.12
C THR A 709 -27.41 13.37 11.96
N PRO A 710 -27.59 13.37 13.30
CA PRO A 710 -28.16 14.54 14.01
C PRO A 710 -27.16 15.45 14.77
N LEU A 711 -27.59 16.69 15.01
CA LEU A 711 -27.01 17.64 16.00
C LEU A 711 -27.77 17.57 17.34
N PRO A 712 -27.10 17.71 18.50
CA PRO A 712 -27.78 17.90 19.79
C PRO A 712 -28.30 19.34 19.94
N GLN A 713 -29.46 19.47 20.60
CA GLN A 713 -30.16 20.74 20.80
C GLN A 713 -29.47 21.62 21.85
N LYS A 714 -29.35 22.92 21.57
CA LYS A 714 -29.23 23.98 22.60
C LYS A 714 -30.57 24.70 22.72
N SER A 715 -31.29 24.47 23.81
CA SER A 715 -32.50 25.23 24.16
C SER A 715 -32.13 26.40 25.07
N HIS A 716 -32.26 27.63 24.56
CA HIS A 716 -32.35 28.81 25.43
C HIS A 716 -33.79 28.97 25.93
N GLN A 717 -33.99 28.97 27.25
CA GLN A 717 -35.08 29.72 27.88
C GLN A 717 -34.63 30.38 29.18
N ASN A 718 -34.61 31.72 29.14
CA ASN A 718 -35.24 32.61 30.11
C ASN A 718 -34.71 32.77 31.56
N LEU A 719 -34.32 34.03 31.80
CA LEU A 719 -34.74 34.93 32.91
C LEU A 719 -33.76 35.30 34.04
N ARG A 720 -33.59 36.63 34.16
CA ARG A 720 -33.41 37.46 35.36
C ARG A 720 -32.04 37.57 36.03
N LEU A 721 -31.34 38.63 35.60
CA LEU A 721 -30.86 39.71 36.46
C LEU A 721 -31.43 39.71 37.90
N CYS A 722 -30.55 39.72 38.90
CA CYS A 722 -30.65 40.60 40.07
C CYS A 722 -29.29 40.70 40.76
N HIS A 723 -28.85 41.93 41.09
CA HIS A 723 -27.62 42.19 41.85
C HIS A 723 -27.73 41.73 43.31
N LYS A 724 -26.66 41.14 43.84
CA LYS A 724 -25.86 41.74 44.93
C LYS A 724 -24.49 41.07 45.04
#